data_AF-A0A9P1FJ77-F1
#
_entry.id   AF-A0A9P1FJ77-F1
#
_cell.length_a   1.000
_cell.length_b   1.000
_cell.length_c   1.000
_cell.angle_alpha   90.00
_cell.angle_beta   90.00
_cell.angle_gamma   90.00
#
_symmetry.space_group_name_H-M   'P 1'
#
loop_
_entity.id
_entity.type
_entity.pdbx_description
1 polymer ?
#
loop_
_entity_poly.entity_id
_entity_poly.type
_entity_poly.pdbx_seq_one_letter_code
_entity_poly.pdbx_strand_id
1 'polypeptide(L)'
;MPRQLLRLGLSQSASSLFLADGVENLSFDCDGMFVHHKSRTRTNAKFWKDQTVALLLNLDPKSPNVNTVSLFIDGQRATEPIQLPEEMKGKTLYPTVNYKNLSLEVNFGPVPRVALPFTCHMLQQAAAEDVEVKASKRKDGKSDFVLPVGLPEMGYFDWVDKFLAENPGYVELSDRMILDWAAKSGIWNRKNAGAGSNDKPEANTGVIAIDDWSISRVMAAVAPTMPRNYVVPELKANLVPAERKDALERFTSDEFQRRAIVLMGQPDESYREYIQKKMLKEKEWQAELEQKRKAQEAERKRQADERKRKAQEVQRSLELAKKRKLAQEAGEEEPGDEEVPEPEAPAETEAAAEEVAPVTLTEEEKALKYLPSTSTDIAERELARSYASFALPQKSEGFEKVEFVWEKEAACSALLKSWVLEKKQTQRAEDLVPGAEFKQEWQKWQKVVAEWRRSQTDFKDPNKRRAAKEKKSEEAKKLLEEEKQNLIEAGDEAGAKALEEKAQAAAAEAEAKEELDMENLDVFAVEDIKDIGNGEPLFANFGYEDWILLSTRFELHLLIHSFKRDLDDADRPSFPLKHLSYYYHKYYRKAWNFQQFSVPEFDDLLELLKDSISLEGEGQEGHLKADAPADASLERFVKLTEDNRRERQRRIDAGAVTAVVEQWSPSGYAESWGRSIG
;
A
#
# COMPACT_ATOMS: atom_id res chain seq x y z
N MET A 1 3.11 -21.58 -23.45
CA MET A 1 3.29 -20.52 -24.47
C MET A 1 4.38 -20.95 -25.44
N PRO A 2 4.21 -20.73 -26.76
CA PRO A 2 5.23 -21.07 -27.75
C PRO A 2 6.53 -20.30 -27.47
N ARG A 3 7.67 -21.00 -27.53
CA ARG A 3 9.00 -20.38 -27.37
C ARG A 3 9.34 -19.43 -28.53
N GLN A 4 8.70 -19.65 -29.67
CA GLN A 4 8.76 -18.87 -30.90
C GLN A 4 7.33 -18.63 -31.37
N LEU A 5 7.02 -17.43 -31.82
CA LEU A 5 5.71 -17.09 -32.37
C LEU A 5 5.91 -16.19 -33.58
N LEU A 6 5.22 -16.48 -34.68
CA LEU A 6 5.08 -15.60 -35.84
C LEU A 6 3.60 -15.44 -36.14
N ARG A 7 3.14 -14.19 -36.27
CA ARG A 7 1.83 -13.82 -36.80
C ARG A 7 2.03 -12.95 -38.03
N LEU A 8 1.40 -13.35 -39.13
CA LEU A 8 1.38 -12.62 -40.38
C LEU A 8 -0.05 -12.23 -40.69
N GLY A 9 -0.30 -10.95 -40.97
CA GLY A 9 -1.67 -10.48 -41.10
C GLY A 9 -1.81 -9.09 -41.71
N LEU A 10 -3.02 -8.55 -41.54
CA LEU A 10 -3.41 -7.22 -41.99
C LEU A 10 -3.99 -6.46 -40.82
N SER A 11 -3.73 -5.15 -40.78
CA SER A 11 -4.29 -4.24 -39.79
C SER A 11 -4.70 -2.92 -40.42
N GLN A 12 -5.66 -2.23 -39.82
CA GLN A 12 -5.98 -0.84 -40.18
C GLN A 12 -5.05 0.14 -39.45
N SER A 13 -5.04 1.40 -39.89
CA SER A 13 -4.17 2.42 -39.28
C SER A 13 -4.49 2.74 -37.82
N ALA A 14 -5.72 2.47 -37.36
CA ALA A 14 -6.18 2.64 -35.98
C ALA A 14 -6.05 1.34 -35.15
N SER A 15 -5.54 0.25 -35.73
CA SER A 15 -5.39 -1.02 -35.04
C SER A 15 -4.34 -0.97 -33.94
N SER A 16 -4.48 -1.87 -32.96
CA SER A 16 -3.37 -2.25 -32.09
C SER A 16 -2.17 -2.71 -32.91
N LEU A 17 -0.96 -2.43 -32.40
CA LEU A 17 0.28 -2.99 -32.97
C LEU A 17 0.37 -4.52 -32.79
N PHE A 18 -0.50 -5.09 -31.95
CA PHE A 18 -0.64 -6.52 -31.74
C PHE A 18 -1.77 -7.08 -32.59
N LEU A 19 -1.42 -7.94 -33.55
CA LEU A 19 -2.37 -8.79 -34.24
C LEU A 19 -3.05 -9.72 -33.22
N ALA A 20 -4.37 -9.89 -33.37
CA ALA A 20 -5.31 -10.50 -32.41
C ALA A 20 -5.77 -9.59 -31.25
N ASP A 21 -5.46 -8.29 -31.29
CA ASP A 21 -5.95 -7.30 -30.32
C ASP A 21 -6.84 -6.27 -31.03
N GLY A 22 -8.16 -6.42 -30.89
CA GLY A 22 -9.16 -5.58 -31.56
C GLY A 22 -9.82 -6.22 -32.79
N VAL A 23 -10.84 -5.56 -33.33
CA VAL A 23 -11.59 -6.01 -34.53
C VAL A 23 -10.97 -5.54 -35.85
N GLU A 24 -10.06 -4.57 -35.76
CA GLU A 24 -9.47 -3.85 -36.90
C GLU A 24 -8.29 -4.60 -37.55
N ASN A 25 -7.94 -5.80 -37.05
CA ASN A 25 -6.85 -6.61 -37.56
C ASN A 25 -7.18 -8.11 -37.59
N LEU A 26 -6.49 -8.83 -38.47
CA LEU A 26 -6.55 -10.28 -38.61
C LEU A 26 -5.14 -10.86 -38.77
N SER A 27 -4.96 -12.14 -38.46
CA SER A 27 -3.68 -12.81 -38.67
C SER A 27 -3.76 -14.32 -38.82
N PHE A 28 -2.75 -14.88 -39.46
CA PHE A 28 -2.39 -16.29 -39.40
C PHE A 28 -1.19 -16.44 -38.47
N ASP A 29 -1.27 -17.37 -37.51
CA ASP A 29 -0.13 -17.72 -36.66
C ASP A 29 0.58 -19.00 -37.12
N CYS A 30 1.84 -19.15 -36.72
CA CYS A 30 2.66 -20.31 -37.08
C CYS A 30 2.13 -21.65 -36.55
N ASP A 31 1.22 -21.62 -35.55
CA ASP A 31 0.55 -22.81 -35.01
C ASP A 31 -0.67 -23.25 -35.86
N GLY A 32 -0.95 -22.55 -36.97
CA GLY A 32 -2.01 -22.88 -37.91
C GLY A 32 -3.38 -22.37 -37.48
N MET A 33 -3.42 -21.26 -36.74
CA MET A 33 -4.66 -20.57 -36.38
C MET A 33 -4.85 -19.32 -37.22
N PHE A 34 -6.08 -19.11 -37.69
CA PHE A 34 -6.56 -17.82 -38.14
C PHE A 34 -7.18 -17.11 -36.94
N VAL A 35 -6.78 -15.86 -36.72
CA VAL A 35 -7.17 -15.07 -35.56
C VAL A 35 -7.73 -13.74 -36.03
N HIS A 36 -8.96 -13.45 -35.65
CA HIS A 36 -9.61 -12.15 -35.81
C HIS A 36 -10.39 -11.86 -34.53
N HIS A 37 -10.17 -10.68 -33.95
CA HIS A 37 -10.70 -10.34 -32.63
C HIS A 37 -10.34 -11.42 -31.58
N LYS A 38 -11.32 -11.93 -30.84
CA LYS A 38 -11.21 -13.01 -29.85
C LYS A 38 -11.45 -14.40 -30.45
N SER A 39 -11.75 -14.48 -31.75
CA SER A 39 -12.01 -15.74 -32.44
C SER A 39 -10.71 -16.37 -32.92
N ARG A 40 -10.58 -17.68 -32.68
CA ARG A 40 -9.43 -18.48 -33.11
C ARG A 40 -9.93 -19.70 -33.87
N THR A 41 -9.81 -19.64 -35.19
CA THR A 41 -10.25 -20.71 -36.09
C THR A 41 -9.04 -21.53 -36.51
N ARG A 42 -9.11 -22.85 -36.32
CA ARG A 42 -8.02 -23.74 -36.74
C ARG A 42 -8.05 -23.91 -38.26
N THR A 43 -6.96 -23.54 -38.92
CA THR A 43 -6.77 -23.70 -40.37
C THR A 43 -5.91 -24.90 -40.73
N ASN A 44 -5.18 -25.46 -39.75
CA ASN A 44 -4.17 -26.52 -39.93
C ASN A 44 -2.97 -26.14 -40.82
N ALA A 45 -2.90 -24.90 -41.31
CA ALA A 45 -1.80 -24.37 -42.13
C ALA A 45 -0.62 -23.90 -41.24
N LYS A 46 0.13 -24.86 -40.69
CA LYS A 46 1.30 -24.57 -39.87
C LYS A 46 2.52 -24.26 -40.73
N PHE A 47 3.38 -23.36 -40.26
CA PHE A 47 4.62 -22.99 -40.94
C PHE A 47 5.76 -22.82 -39.94
N TRP A 48 6.99 -23.10 -40.40
CA TRP A 48 8.17 -23.27 -39.57
C TRP A 48 9.36 -22.46 -40.09
N LYS A 49 10.51 -22.65 -39.45
CA LYS A 49 11.80 -22.11 -39.89
C LYS A 49 12.12 -22.55 -41.34
N ASP A 50 12.79 -21.67 -42.07
CA ASP A 50 13.32 -21.90 -43.42
C ASP A 50 12.26 -22.07 -44.52
N GLN A 51 11.00 -21.69 -44.24
CA GLN A 51 9.91 -21.66 -45.23
C GLN A 51 9.60 -20.25 -45.72
N THR A 52 9.12 -20.14 -46.96
CA THR A 52 8.58 -18.90 -47.51
C THR A 52 7.08 -18.85 -47.31
N VAL A 53 6.60 -17.90 -46.52
CA VAL A 53 5.17 -17.68 -46.28
C VAL A 53 4.71 -16.43 -47.01
N ALA A 54 3.62 -16.55 -47.78
CA ALA A 54 3.00 -15.44 -48.48
C ALA A 54 1.55 -15.27 -48.02
N LEU A 55 1.17 -14.03 -47.71
CA LEU A 55 -0.20 -13.63 -47.45
C LEU A 55 -0.78 -13.02 -48.73
N LEU A 56 -1.84 -13.61 -49.25
CA LEU A 56 -2.58 -13.09 -50.38
C LEU A 56 -3.83 -12.35 -49.88
N LEU A 57 -3.96 -11.08 -50.23
CA LEU A 57 -5.19 -10.31 -50.11
C LEU A 57 -5.84 -10.20 -51.49
N ASN A 58 -7.06 -10.70 -51.65
CA ASN A 58 -7.77 -10.70 -52.91
C ASN A 58 -8.88 -9.64 -52.91
N LEU A 59 -8.63 -8.53 -53.62
CA LEU A 59 -9.59 -7.44 -53.81
C LEU A 59 -10.11 -7.35 -55.25
N ASP A 60 -9.78 -8.30 -56.13
CA ASP A 60 -10.20 -8.25 -57.53
C ASP A 60 -11.73 -8.45 -57.61
N PRO A 61 -12.51 -7.45 -58.08
CA PRO A 61 -13.96 -7.56 -58.18
C PRO A 61 -14.42 -8.62 -59.19
N LYS A 62 -13.53 -9.07 -60.10
CA LYS A 62 -13.82 -10.14 -61.07
C LYS A 62 -13.57 -11.53 -60.51
N SER A 63 -12.88 -11.64 -59.38
CA SER A 63 -12.58 -12.93 -58.76
C SER A 63 -13.79 -13.46 -57.97
N PRO A 64 -14.11 -14.77 -58.06
CA PRO A 64 -15.15 -15.38 -57.23
C PRO A 64 -14.83 -15.32 -55.72
N ASN A 65 -13.56 -15.08 -55.37
CA ASN A 65 -13.05 -14.96 -54.00
C ASN A 65 -12.74 -13.50 -53.63
N VAL A 66 -13.50 -12.53 -54.15
CA VAL A 66 -13.33 -11.10 -53.79
C VAL A 66 -13.46 -10.90 -52.27
N ASN A 67 -12.67 -9.98 -51.73
CA ASN A 67 -12.57 -9.67 -50.30
C ASN A 67 -12.17 -10.88 -49.44
N THR A 68 -11.17 -11.65 -49.88
CA THR A 68 -10.66 -12.78 -49.09
C THR A 68 -9.17 -12.66 -48.78
N VAL A 69 -8.74 -13.37 -47.74
CA VAL A 69 -7.33 -13.59 -47.42
C VAL A 69 -6.99 -15.08 -47.53
N SER A 70 -5.77 -15.38 -47.96
CA SER A 70 -5.28 -16.76 -48.04
C SER A 70 -3.80 -16.84 -47.68
N LEU A 71 -3.40 -17.93 -47.05
CA LEU A 71 -2.01 -18.22 -46.75
C LEU A 71 -1.43 -19.16 -47.81
N PHE A 72 -0.21 -18.88 -48.24
CA PHE A 72 0.61 -19.74 -49.09
C PHE A 72 1.91 -20.07 -48.38
N ILE A 73 2.35 -21.32 -48.48
CA ILE A 73 3.60 -21.81 -47.88
C ILE A 73 4.39 -22.48 -49.01
N ASP A 74 5.63 -22.04 -49.22
CA ASP A 74 6.55 -22.52 -50.25
C ASP A 74 5.90 -22.54 -51.65
N GLY A 75 5.14 -21.49 -51.95
CA GLY A 75 4.43 -21.32 -53.22
C GLY A 75 3.11 -22.09 -53.33
N GLN A 76 2.77 -22.97 -52.38
CA GLN A 76 1.53 -23.76 -52.40
C GLN A 76 0.45 -23.13 -51.53
N ARG A 77 -0.82 -23.24 -51.96
CA ARG A 77 -1.96 -22.75 -51.16
C ARG A 77 -2.08 -23.59 -49.89
N ALA A 78 -2.02 -22.94 -48.74
CA ALA A 78 -2.09 -23.59 -47.44
C ALA A 78 -3.48 -23.45 -46.79
N THR A 79 -4.24 -22.42 -47.13
CA THR A 79 -5.62 -22.24 -46.65
C THR A 79 -6.60 -21.99 -47.79
N GLU A 80 -7.85 -22.42 -47.57
CA GLU A 80 -8.98 -21.94 -48.37
C GLU A 80 -9.11 -20.41 -48.24
N PRO A 81 -9.74 -19.73 -49.22
CA PRO A 81 -10.05 -18.32 -49.12
C PRO A 81 -10.94 -18.03 -47.90
N ILE A 82 -10.43 -17.23 -46.96
CA ILE A 82 -11.17 -16.80 -45.77
C ILE A 82 -11.72 -15.41 -46.04
N GLN A 83 -13.02 -15.20 -45.81
CA GLN A 83 -13.65 -13.89 -46.01
C GLN A 83 -13.05 -12.84 -45.09
N LEU A 84 -12.81 -11.65 -45.65
CA LEU A 84 -12.36 -10.50 -44.89
C LEU A 84 -13.49 -10.07 -43.92
N PRO A 85 -13.18 -9.75 -42.67
CA PRO A 85 -14.16 -9.20 -41.73
C PRO A 85 -14.81 -7.92 -42.28
N GLU A 86 -16.09 -7.70 -41.99
CA GLU A 86 -16.86 -6.55 -42.50
C GLU A 86 -16.21 -5.22 -42.11
N GLU A 87 -15.65 -5.13 -40.91
CA GLU A 87 -14.99 -3.92 -40.38
C GLU A 87 -13.75 -3.52 -41.19
N MET A 88 -13.16 -4.46 -41.92
CA MET A 88 -11.93 -4.27 -42.70
C MET A 88 -12.20 -4.08 -44.20
N LYS A 89 -13.43 -4.33 -44.69
CA LYS A 89 -13.76 -4.16 -46.10
C LYS A 89 -13.79 -2.68 -46.49
N GLY A 90 -13.18 -2.34 -47.62
CA GLY A 90 -13.13 -0.97 -48.13
C GLY A 90 -12.28 0.00 -47.28
N LYS A 91 -11.47 -0.52 -46.35
CA LYS A 91 -10.52 0.26 -45.53
C LYS A 91 -9.09 0.05 -46.01
N THR A 92 -8.22 1.02 -45.75
CA THR A 92 -6.77 0.87 -46.01
C THR A 92 -6.20 -0.19 -45.07
N LEU A 93 -5.63 -1.26 -45.64
CA LEU A 93 -5.02 -2.36 -44.91
C LEU A 93 -3.50 -2.33 -45.03
N TYR A 94 -2.83 -2.52 -43.90
CA TYR A 94 -1.38 -2.51 -43.77
C TYR A 94 -0.89 -3.93 -43.47
N PRO A 95 0.08 -4.46 -44.24
CA PRO A 95 0.74 -5.71 -43.91
C PRO A 95 1.45 -5.59 -42.56
N THR A 96 1.11 -6.48 -41.64
CA THR A 96 1.62 -6.44 -40.27
C THR A 96 2.18 -7.79 -39.88
N VAL A 97 3.30 -7.76 -39.15
CA VAL A 97 4.00 -8.95 -38.67
C VAL A 97 4.33 -8.77 -37.20
N ASN A 98 3.88 -9.70 -36.35
CA ASN A 98 4.37 -9.81 -34.98
C ASN A 98 5.21 -11.08 -34.85
N TYR A 99 6.37 -10.96 -34.21
CA TYR A 99 7.25 -12.10 -34.04
C TYR A 99 7.94 -12.07 -32.68
N LYS A 100 8.28 -13.26 -32.20
CA LYS A 100 8.94 -13.46 -30.92
C LYS A 100 10.03 -14.50 -31.07
N ASN A 101 11.26 -14.12 -30.70
CA ASN A 101 12.43 -15.00 -30.69
C ASN A 101 12.71 -15.66 -32.06
N LEU A 102 12.57 -14.87 -33.12
CA LEU A 102 12.76 -15.25 -34.52
C LEU A 102 13.52 -14.14 -35.26
N SER A 103 14.17 -14.51 -36.36
CA SER A 103 14.67 -13.58 -37.37
C SER A 103 13.85 -13.77 -38.64
N LEU A 104 13.47 -12.67 -39.27
CA LEU A 104 12.59 -12.68 -40.44
C LEU A 104 13.21 -11.90 -41.58
N GLU A 105 13.01 -12.38 -42.79
CA GLU A 105 13.28 -11.64 -44.01
C GLU A 105 11.94 -11.33 -44.69
N VAL A 106 11.64 -10.04 -44.88
CA VAL A 106 10.37 -9.59 -45.47
C VAL A 106 10.63 -9.21 -46.94
N ASN A 107 9.77 -9.68 -47.85
CA ASN A 107 9.82 -9.30 -49.27
C ASN A 107 8.49 -8.68 -49.70
N PHE A 108 8.52 -7.40 -50.06
CA PHE A 108 7.36 -6.67 -50.58
C PHE A 108 7.31 -6.59 -52.11
N GLY A 109 8.26 -7.22 -52.82
CA GLY A 109 8.28 -7.30 -54.27
C GLY A 109 9.60 -6.84 -54.91
N PRO A 110 9.62 -6.65 -56.24
CA PRO A 110 8.48 -6.80 -57.15
C PRO A 110 8.14 -8.26 -57.48
N VAL A 111 9.07 -9.21 -57.23
CA VAL A 111 8.88 -10.63 -57.56
C VAL A 111 8.77 -11.45 -56.26
N PRO A 112 7.85 -12.42 -56.16
CA PRO A 112 7.80 -13.32 -55.00
C PRO A 112 9.06 -14.19 -54.94
N ARG A 113 9.52 -14.53 -53.71
CA ARG A 113 10.72 -15.37 -53.54
C ARG A 113 10.53 -16.79 -54.08
N VAL A 114 9.30 -17.29 -53.97
CA VAL A 114 8.88 -18.58 -54.50
C VAL A 114 7.69 -18.31 -55.43
N ALA A 115 7.70 -18.92 -56.62
CA ALA A 115 6.63 -18.76 -57.59
C ALA A 115 5.28 -19.22 -57.02
N LEU A 116 4.25 -18.41 -57.23
CA LEU A 116 2.86 -18.75 -56.94
C LEU A 116 2.21 -19.43 -58.16
N PRO A 117 1.15 -20.24 -57.99
CA PRO A 117 0.49 -20.94 -59.10
C PRO A 117 -0.35 -20.03 -60.01
N PHE A 118 -0.25 -18.72 -59.82
CA PHE A 118 -0.94 -17.67 -60.57
C PHE A 118 -0.08 -16.40 -60.56
N THR A 119 -0.48 -15.42 -61.37
CA THR A 119 0.14 -14.09 -61.38
C THR A 119 -0.66 -13.13 -60.50
N CYS A 120 0.03 -12.40 -59.62
CA CYS A 120 -0.55 -11.31 -58.84
C CYS A 120 0.46 -10.19 -58.65
N HIS A 121 -0.02 -8.99 -58.35
CA HIS A 121 0.84 -7.85 -58.02
C HIS A 121 1.37 -7.97 -56.59
N MET A 122 2.67 -7.78 -56.42
CA MET A 122 3.29 -7.58 -55.10
C MET A 122 3.13 -6.12 -54.67
N LEU A 123 3.30 -5.82 -53.38
CA LEU A 123 3.08 -4.47 -52.83
C LEU A 123 3.93 -3.39 -53.51
N GLN A 124 5.19 -3.67 -53.86
CA GLN A 124 6.05 -2.74 -54.62
C GLN A 124 5.55 -2.42 -56.03
N GLN A 125 4.65 -3.24 -56.57
CA GLN A 125 4.03 -3.05 -57.88
C GLN A 125 2.58 -2.56 -57.77
N ALA A 126 2.09 -2.28 -56.56
CA ALA A 126 0.76 -1.74 -56.38
C ALA A 126 0.68 -0.33 -57.03
N ALA A 127 -0.45 -0.05 -57.68
CA ALA A 127 -0.65 1.26 -58.30
C ALA A 127 -0.75 2.35 -57.22
N ALA A 128 -0.28 3.56 -57.52
CA ALA A 128 -0.31 4.67 -56.57
C ALA A 128 -1.73 5.03 -56.08
N GLU A 129 -2.76 4.74 -56.88
CA GLU A 129 -4.17 4.91 -56.53
C GLU A 129 -4.66 3.87 -55.51
N ASP A 130 -3.98 2.72 -55.41
CA ASP A 130 -4.34 1.59 -54.54
C ASP A 130 -3.54 1.56 -53.23
N VAL A 131 -2.56 2.45 -53.06
CA VAL A 131 -1.71 2.50 -51.85
C VAL A 131 -1.60 3.90 -51.26
N GLU A 132 -1.73 3.98 -49.93
CA GLU A 132 -1.44 5.17 -49.16
C GLU A 132 -0.03 5.08 -48.56
N VAL A 133 0.90 5.93 -49.02
CA VAL A 133 2.22 6.04 -48.37
C VAL A 133 2.09 7.01 -47.20
N LYS A 134 1.97 6.46 -46.00
CA LYS A 134 1.99 7.25 -44.77
C LYS A 134 3.44 7.55 -44.38
N ALA A 135 3.88 8.79 -44.55
CA ALA A 135 5.20 9.19 -44.06
C ALA A 135 5.32 8.89 -42.56
N SER A 136 6.50 8.42 -42.15
CA SER A 136 6.90 8.36 -40.74
C SER A 136 6.62 9.72 -40.12
N LYS A 137 5.65 9.79 -39.20
CA LYS A 137 5.25 11.03 -38.51
C LYS A 137 6.35 11.47 -37.56
N ARG A 138 7.52 11.85 -38.06
CA ARG A 138 8.36 12.81 -37.33
C ARG A 138 7.58 14.11 -37.42
N LYS A 139 6.91 14.50 -36.33
CA LYS A 139 6.21 15.79 -36.27
C LYS A 139 7.22 16.88 -36.64
N ASP A 140 6.84 17.77 -37.54
CA ASP A 140 7.49 19.07 -37.64
C ASP A 140 7.18 19.84 -36.34
N GLY A 141 8.21 20.16 -35.55
CA GLY A 141 8.09 20.82 -34.25
C GLY A 141 8.30 19.92 -33.04
N LYS A 142 8.12 20.49 -31.84
CA LYS A 142 8.35 19.79 -30.57
C LYS A 142 7.28 18.71 -30.33
N SER A 143 7.70 17.56 -29.84
CA SER A 143 6.77 16.51 -29.38
C SER A 143 6.21 16.88 -28.01
N ASP A 144 5.02 16.42 -27.68
CA ASP A 144 4.43 16.76 -26.38
C ASP A 144 4.96 15.82 -25.28
N PHE A 145 5.31 16.35 -24.11
CA PHE A 145 5.71 15.58 -22.94
C PHE A 145 4.87 16.00 -21.74
N VAL A 146 3.99 15.12 -21.30
CA VAL A 146 2.97 15.41 -20.29
C VAL A 146 3.24 14.65 -19.00
N LEU A 147 3.31 15.39 -17.89
CA LEU A 147 3.29 14.86 -16.53
C LEU A 147 1.94 15.18 -15.86
N PRO A 148 1.03 14.20 -15.73
CA PRO A 148 -0.17 14.39 -14.95
C PRO A 148 0.15 14.41 -13.45
N VAL A 149 -0.49 15.29 -12.69
CA VAL A 149 -0.31 15.46 -11.25
C VAL A 149 -1.67 15.44 -10.57
N GLY A 150 -1.90 14.46 -9.70
CA GLY A 150 -3.12 14.31 -8.93
C GLY A 150 -2.84 13.65 -7.58
N LEU A 151 -3.82 13.61 -6.68
CA LEU A 151 -3.69 12.92 -5.40
C LEU A 151 -4.09 11.44 -5.54
N PRO A 152 -3.51 10.53 -4.72
CA PRO A 152 -3.92 9.13 -4.71
C PRO A 152 -5.38 9.00 -4.28
N GLU A 153 -6.07 7.99 -4.82
CA GLU A 153 -7.48 7.68 -4.59
C GLU A 153 -8.45 8.80 -5.04
N MET A 154 -7.98 9.72 -5.89
CA MET A 154 -8.77 10.84 -6.42
C MET A 154 -8.90 10.79 -7.94
N GLY A 155 -9.09 9.57 -8.49
CA GLY A 155 -9.43 9.37 -9.90
C GLY A 155 -8.26 9.56 -10.88
N TYR A 156 -7.02 9.49 -10.40
CA TYR A 156 -5.85 9.78 -11.21
C TYR A 156 -5.71 8.85 -12.42
N PHE A 157 -5.73 7.54 -12.21
CA PHE A 157 -5.55 6.57 -13.30
C PHE A 157 -6.75 6.51 -14.25
N ASP A 158 -7.97 6.73 -13.76
CA ASP A 158 -9.16 6.88 -14.60
C ASP A 158 -9.04 8.07 -15.55
N TRP A 159 -8.48 9.19 -15.07
CA TRP A 159 -8.23 10.36 -15.91
C TRP A 159 -7.16 10.06 -16.97
N VAL A 160 -6.09 9.35 -16.59
CA VAL A 160 -5.04 8.95 -17.54
C VAL A 160 -5.62 8.05 -18.64
N ASP A 161 -6.47 7.09 -18.29
CA ASP A 161 -7.14 6.20 -19.24
C ASP A 161 -8.06 6.98 -20.20
N LYS A 162 -8.83 7.94 -19.66
CA LYS A 162 -9.65 8.87 -20.47
C LYS A 162 -8.77 9.70 -21.41
N PHE A 163 -7.68 10.28 -20.91
CA PHE A 163 -6.75 11.09 -21.69
C PHE A 163 -6.16 10.30 -22.86
N LEU A 164 -5.70 9.06 -22.63
CA LEU A 164 -5.16 8.20 -23.67
C LEU A 164 -6.22 7.79 -24.71
N ALA A 165 -7.45 7.53 -24.27
CA ALA A 165 -8.57 7.22 -25.17
C ALA A 165 -8.94 8.41 -26.08
N GLU A 166 -8.92 9.63 -25.55
CA GLU A 166 -9.20 10.87 -26.30
C GLU A 166 -8.01 11.31 -27.15
N ASN A 167 -6.78 10.87 -26.82
CA ASN A 167 -5.55 11.28 -27.47
C ASN A 167 -4.72 10.07 -27.95
N PRO A 168 -5.18 9.31 -28.96
CA PRO A 168 -4.53 8.07 -29.42
C PRO A 168 -3.12 8.26 -30.01
N GLY A 169 -2.66 9.50 -30.18
CA GLY A 169 -1.30 9.85 -30.60
C GLY A 169 -0.28 9.91 -29.45
N TYR A 170 -0.68 9.70 -28.20
CA TYR A 170 0.21 9.67 -27.05
C TYR A 170 0.63 8.25 -26.72
N VAL A 171 1.88 8.11 -26.29
CA VAL A 171 2.43 6.88 -25.76
C VAL A 171 2.54 7.04 -24.25
N GLU A 172 1.90 6.13 -23.51
CA GLU A 172 2.09 6.03 -22.06
C GLU A 172 3.50 5.51 -21.76
N LEU A 173 4.17 6.05 -20.74
CA LEU A 173 5.39 5.45 -20.19
C LEU A 173 5.15 5.17 -18.71
N SER A 174 4.88 3.92 -18.40
CA SER A 174 4.60 3.46 -17.04
C SER A 174 4.85 1.96 -16.91
N ASP A 175 4.96 1.50 -15.68
CA ASP A 175 5.08 0.10 -15.34
C ASP A 175 3.81 -0.70 -15.72
N ARG A 176 2.61 -0.11 -15.60
CA ARG A 176 1.34 -0.73 -16.04
C ARG A 176 1.26 -0.91 -17.56
N MET A 177 1.77 0.04 -18.34
CA MET A 177 1.84 -0.08 -19.79
C MET A 177 2.81 -1.19 -20.20
N ILE A 178 3.94 -1.33 -19.52
CA ILE A 178 4.91 -2.42 -19.78
C ILE A 178 4.27 -3.78 -19.52
N LEU A 179 3.48 -3.92 -18.45
CA LEU A 179 2.77 -5.16 -18.15
C LEU A 179 1.66 -5.48 -19.17
N ASP A 180 0.87 -4.48 -19.59
CA ASP A 180 -0.11 -4.64 -20.67
C ASP A 180 0.59 -5.06 -21.98
N TRP A 181 1.73 -4.41 -22.28
CA TRP A 181 2.55 -4.73 -23.45
C TRP A 181 3.08 -6.16 -23.42
N ALA A 182 3.57 -6.60 -22.24
CA ALA A 182 4.00 -7.96 -22.00
C ALA A 182 2.84 -8.96 -22.18
N ALA A 183 1.67 -8.67 -21.59
CA ALA A 183 0.48 -9.52 -21.68
C ALA A 183 0.01 -9.69 -23.14
N LYS A 184 -0.09 -8.60 -23.91
CA LYS A 184 -0.40 -8.61 -25.35
C LYS A 184 0.64 -9.37 -26.17
N SER A 185 1.90 -9.33 -25.74
CA SER A 185 3.01 -10.14 -26.28
C SER A 185 3.01 -11.60 -25.82
N GLY A 186 1.99 -12.01 -25.05
CA GLY A 186 1.84 -13.37 -24.54
C GLY A 186 2.74 -13.71 -23.34
N ILE A 187 3.23 -12.70 -22.63
CA ILE A 187 3.99 -12.82 -21.39
C ILE A 187 3.03 -12.43 -20.26
N TRP A 188 2.39 -13.44 -19.68
CA TRP A 188 1.39 -13.25 -18.62
C TRP A 188 2.03 -13.15 -17.25
N ASN A 189 1.45 -12.33 -16.37
CA ASN A 189 1.81 -12.28 -14.96
C ASN A 189 1.30 -13.56 -14.26
N ARG A 190 2.20 -14.45 -13.83
CA ARG A 190 1.88 -15.85 -13.46
C ARG A 190 1.43 -16.04 -12.01
N LYS A 191 1.74 -15.08 -11.12
CA LYS A 191 1.47 -15.13 -9.68
C LYS A 191 1.01 -13.76 -9.19
N ASN A 192 0.05 -13.73 -8.27
CA ASN A 192 -0.45 -12.50 -7.63
C ASN A 192 -0.84 -11.38 -8.63
N ALA A 193 -1.66 -11.71 -9.63
CA ALA A 193 -2.28 -10.67 -10.45
C ALA A 193 -3.07 -9.72 -9.53
N GLY A 194 -2.56 -8.48 -9.36
CA GLY A 194 -3.12 -7.48 -8.45
C GLY A 194 -2.31 -7.19 -7.18
N ALA A 195 -1.13 -7.76 -6.98
CA ALA A 195 -0.22 -7.30 -5.93
C ALA A 195 0.53 -6.02 -6.34
N GLY A 196 0.86 -5.18 -5.36
CA GLY A 196 1.46 -3.86 -5.58
C GLY A 196 0.44 -2.73 -5.46
N SER A 197 0.63 -1.69 -6.27
CA SER A 197 -0.26 -0.52 -6.37
C SER A 197 -0.53 -0.18 -7.83
N ASN A 198 -1.50 0.69 -8.12
CA ASN A 198 -1.77 1.10 -9.51
C ASN A 198 -0.60 1.87 -10.12
N ASP A 199 0.14 2.63 -9.30
CA ASP A 199 1.35 3.35 -9.72
C ASP A 199 2.54 2.39 -9.94
N LYS A 200 2.78 1.51 -8.97
CA LYS A 200 3.84 0.48 -9.00
C LYS A 200 3.23 -0.92 -8.88
N PRO A 201 2.74 -1.50 -9.99
CA PRO A 201 2.23 -2.86 -9.99
C PRO A 201 3.39 -3.86 -9.79
N GLU A 202 3.09 -5.05 -9.28
CA GLU A 202 4.10 -6.10 -9.15
C GLU A 202 4.21 -6.94 -10.44
N ALA A 203 5.45 -7.15 -10.90
CA ALA A 203 5.75 -7.97 -12.08
C ALA A 203 6.23 -9.37 -11.67
N ASN A 204 5.48 -10.41 -12.03
CA ASN A 204 5.84 -11.83 -11.85
C ASN A 204 5.67 -12.61 -13.17
N THR A 205 6.32 -12.11 -14.21
CA THR A 205 6.24 -12.65 -15.58
C THR A 205 7.18 -13.84 -15.82
N GLY A 206 8.22 -13.98 -15.00
CA GLY A 206 9.32 -14.93 -15.19
C GLY A 206 10.39 -14.44 -16.16
N VAL A 207 10.33 -13.18 -16.58
CA VAL A 207 11.34 -12.50 -17.40
C VAL A 207 12.05 -11.50 -16.50
N ILE A 208 13.30 -11.79 -16.16
CA ILE A 208 14.09 -11.02 -15.18
C ILE A 208 14.02 -9.51 -15.44
N ALA A 209 14.24 -9.08 -16.69
CA ALA A 209 14.27 -7.67 -17.05
C ALA A 209 12.91 -6.94 -16.89
N ILE A 210 11.80 -7.66 -16.86
CA ILE A 210 10.47 -7.12 -16.57
C ILE A 210 10.22 -7.18 -15.06
N ASP A 211 10.54 -8.32 -14.44
CA ASP A 211 10.30 -8.58 -13.01
C ASP A 211 11.14 -7.66 -12.09
N ASP A 212 12.32 -7.23 -12.54
CA ASP A 212 13.22 -6.31 -11.80
C ASP A 212 13.17 -4.85 -12.30
N TRP A 213 12.24 -4.54 -13.20
CA TRP A 213 12.06 -3.22 -13.84
C TRP A 213 13.29 -2.66 -14.57
N SER A 214 14.25 -3.50 -14.96
CA SER A 214 15.36 -3.10 -15.84
C SER A 214 14.86 -2.53 -17.17
N ILE A 215 13.77 -3.08 -17.70
CA ILE A 215 13.15 -2.60 -18.94
C ILE A 215 12.65 -1.16 -18.82
N SER A 216 12.13 -0.73 -17.66
CA SER A 216 11.70 0.66 -17.44
C SER A 216 12.87 1.63 -17.56
N ARG A 217 14.07 1.24 -17.11
CA ARG A 217 15.30 2.05 -17.30
C ARG A 217 15.69 2.18 -18.77
N VAL A 218 15.56 1.10 -19.54
CA VAL A 218 15.81 1.12 -20.99
C VAL A 218 14.80 2.02 -21.71
N MET A 219 13.51 1.88 -21.38
CA MET A 219 12.45 2.71 -21.94
C MET A 219 12.67 4.20 -21.63
N ALA A 220 13.06 4.53 -20.39
CA ALA A 220 13.37 5.90 -19.99
C ALA A 220 14.58 6.49 -20.74
N ALA A 221 15.55 5.67 -21.17
CA ALA A 221 16.71 6.11 -21.94
C ALA A 221 16.43 6.24 -23.44
N VAL A 222 15.54 5.42 -23.98
CA VAL A 222 15.23 5.34 -25.42
C VAL A 222 14.09 6.26 -25.83
N ALA A 223 13.07 6.43 -24.97
CA ALA A 223 11.90 7.25 -25.29
C ALA A 223 12.25 8.71 -25.67
N PRO A 224 13.18 9.41 -25.00
CA PRO A 224 13.54 10.77 -25.37
C PRO A 224 14.15 10.90 -26.76
N THR A 225 14.75 9.84 -27.31
CA THR A 225 15.35 9.89 -28.66
C THR A 225 14.34 9.69 -29.78
N MET A 226 13.05 9.52 -29.44
CA MET A 226 11.98 9.27 -30.39
C MET A 226 11.00 10.45 -30.41
N PRO A 227 10.70 11.05 -31.58
CA PRO A 227 9.81 12.20 -31.70
C PRO A 227 8.34 11.77 -31.60
N ARG A 228 7.89 11.39 -30.40
CA ARG A 228 6.53 10.97 -30.08
C ARG A 228 5.95 11.80 -28.94
N ASN A 229 4.63 11.96 -28.92
CA ASN A 229 3.99 12.53 -27.74
C ASN A 229 4.00 11.48 -26.62
N TYR A 230 4.39 11.89 -25.42
CA TYR A 230 4.48 11.01 -24.25
C TYR A 230 3.62 11.54 -23.10
N VAL A 231 3.02 10.61 -22.36
CA VAL A 231 2.46 10.86 -21.03
C VAL A 231 3.13 9.91 -20.04
N VAL A 232 3.60 10.44 -18.91
CA VAL A 232 4.29 9.64 -17.89
C VAL A 232 3.46 9.66 -16.61
N PRO A 233 2.51 8.74 -16.43
CA PRO A 233 1.57 8.76 -15.31
C PRO A 233 2.15 8.11 -14.04
N GLU A 234 3.37 8.49 -13.66
CA GLU A 234 4.02 8.06 -12.42
C GLU A 234 3.52 8.93 -11.25
N LEU A 235 2.41 8.52 -10.63
CA LEU A 235 1.64 9.30 -9.65
C LEU A 235 2.52 9.86 -8.52
N LYS A 236 3.27 8.99 -7.83
CA LYS A 236 4.12 9.43 -6.73
C LYS A 236 5.25 10.34 -7.21
N ALA A 237 5.92 9.97 -8.31
CA ALA A 237 7.04 10.75 -8.86
C ALA A 237 6.58 12.14 -9.33
N ASN A 238 5.39 12.23 -9.92
CA ASN A 238 4.82 13.48 -10.40
C ASN A 238 4.38 14.42 -9.25
N LEU A 239 4.18 13.91 -8.03
CA LEU A 239 3.93 14.74 -6.85
C LEU A 239 5.22 15.23 -6.18
N VAL A 240 6.38 14.62 -6.45
CA VAL A 240 7.66 14.97 -5.81
C VAL A 240 8.51 15.88 -6.72
N PRO A 241 8.87 17.12 -6.30
CA PRO A 241 9.63 18.05 -7.14
C PRO A 241 10.95 17.51 -7.69
N ALA A 242 11.71 16.77 -6.86
CA ALA A 242 12.98 16.18 -7.27
C ALA A 242 12.81 15.16 -8.41
N GLU A 243 11.79 14.31 -8.33
CA GLU A 243 11.53 13.27 -9.33
C GLU A 243 10.94 13.85 -10.63
N ARG A 244 10.12 14.91 -10.54
CA ARG A 244 9.72 15.70 -11.71
C ARG A 244 10.92 16.31 -12.42
N LYS A 245 11.85 16.91 -11.67
CA LYS A 245 13.07 17.48 -12.24
C LYS A 245 13.87 16.43 -13.01
N ASP A 246 14.06 15.24 -12.44
CA ASP A 246 14.75 14.12 -13.10
C ASP A 246 14.04 13.70 -14.42
N ALA A 247 12.70 13.70 -14.43
CA ALA A 247 11.93 13.41 -15.63
C ALA A 247 12.11 14.50 -16.71
N LEU A 248 12.10 15.79 -16.31
CA LEU A 248 12.29 16.91 -17.22
C LEU A 248 13.71 16.98 -17.79
N GLU A 249 14.73 16.59 -17.03
CA GLU A 249 16.12 16.52 -17.51
C GLU A 249 16.29 15.51 -18.67
N ARG A 250 15.50 14.42 -18.68
CA ARG A 250 15.53 13.41 -19.74
C ARG A 250 14.86 13.88 -21.03
N PHE A 251 13.73 14.56 -20.94
CA PHE A 251 12.98 15.06 -22.09
C PHE A 251 13.33 16.53 -22.32
N THR A 252 14.32 16.82 -23.16
CA THR A 252 14.88 18.17 -23.35
C THR A 252 13.84 19.15 -23.95
N SER A 253 13.89 20.42 -23.54
CA SER A 253 12.96 21.44 -24.04
C SER A 253 13.17 21.75 -25.53
N ASP A 254 14.30 21.38 -26.12
CA ASP A 254 14.57 21.62 -27.55
C ASP A 254 13.73 20.69 -28.43
N GLU A 255 13.50 19.46 -27.98
CA GLU A 255 12.74 18.44 -28.70
C GLU A 255 11.31 18.27 -28.18
N PHE A 256 11.06 18.60 -26.91
CA PHE A 256 9.79 18.38 -26.24
C PHE A 256 9.16 19.65 -25.66
N GLN A 257 7.87 19.81 -25.89
CA GLN A 257 7.01 20.74 -25.17
C GLN A 257 6.63 20.10 -23.84
N ARG A 258 7.23 20.56 -22.76
CA ARG A 258 7.05 20.01 -21.41
C ARG A 258 5.81 20.63 -20.75
N ARG A 259 4.82 19.80 -20.45
CA ARG A 259 3.56 20.22 -19.80
C ARG A 259 3.30 19.42 -18.53
N ALA A 260 2.81 20.11 -17.51
CA ALA A 260 2.22 19.48 -16.34
C ALA A 260 0.70 19.69 -16.38
N ILE A 261 -0.07 18.63 -16.13
CA ILE A 261 -1.53 18.69 -16.07
C ILE A 261 -1.97 18.31 -14.65
N VAL A 262 -2.53 19.26 -13.91
CA VAL A 262 -2.98 19.09 -12.54
C VAL A 262 -4.47 18.76 -12.51
N LEU A 263 -4.79 17.59 -11.96
CA LEU A 263 -6.14 17.06 -11.76
C LEU A 263 -6.39 16.83 -10.27
N MET A 264 -6.84 17.87 -9.57
CA MET A 264 -7.15 17.84 -8.14
C MET A 264 -8.41 18.65 -7.86
N GLY A 265 -9.26 18.19 -6.93
CA GLY A 265 -10.47 18.90 -6.53
C GLY A 265 -11.73 18.34 -7.18
N GLN A 266 -12.71 19.18 -7.50
CA GLN A 266 -13.94 18.72 -8.15
C GLN A 266 -13.66 18.39 -9.62
N PRO A 267 -13.88 17.14 -10.08
CA PRO A 267 -13.72 16.82 -11.48
C PRO A 267 -14.67 17.60 -12.36
N ASP A 268 -14.26 17.84 -13.61
CA ASP A 268 -15.10 18.47 -14.63
C ASP A 268 -16.27 17.55 -15.06
N GLU A 269 -17.22 18.11 -15.80
CA GLU A 269 -18.39 17.35 -16.29
C GLU A 269 -17.98 16.21 -17.23
N SER A 270 -16.97 16.45 -18.08
CA SER A 270 -16.45 15.44 -19.00
C SER A 270 -15.93 14.19 -18.28
N TYR A 271 -15.21 14.38 -17.17
CA TYR A 271 -14.75 13.27 -16.34
C TYR A 271 -15.92 12.57 -15.62
N ARG A 272 -16.89 13.32 -15.09
CA ARG A 272 -18.07 12.75 -14.42
C ARG A 272 -18.90 11.87 -15.36
N GLU A 273 -19.11 12.30 -16.60
CA GLU A 273 -19.78 11.50 -17.62
C GLU A 273 -18.99 10.24 -17.96
N TYR A 274 -17.66 10.36 -18.06
CA TYR A 274 -16.78 9.22 -18.33
C TYR A 274 -16.89 8.15 -17.24
N ILE A 275 -16.81 8.52 -15.95
CA ILE A 275 -16.94 7.55 -14.85
C ILE A 275 -18.34 6.94 -14.79
N GLN A 276 -19.40 7.73 -15.04
CA GLN A 276 -20.78 7.20 -15.08
C GLN A 276 -20.95 6.19 -16.20
N LYS A 277 -20.40 6.46 -17.38
CA LYS A 277 -20.39 5.52 -18.50
C LYS A 277 -19.58 4.26 -18.18
N LYS A 278 -18.44 4.39 -17.50
CA LYS A 278 -17.62 3.26 -17.06
C LYS A 278 -18.35 2.39 -16.03
N MET A 279 -19.03 2.99 -15.05
CA MET A 279 -19.87 2.29 -14.06
C MET A 279 -21.03 1.56 -14.70
N LEU A 280 -21.76 2.24 -15.60
CA LEU A 280 -22.90 1.63 -16.29
C LEU A 280 -22.45 0.40 -17.08
N LYS A 281 -21.36 0.53 -17.84
CA LYS A 281 -20.78 -0.59 -18.61
C LYS A 281 -20.34 -1.75 -17.72
N GLU A 282 -19.73 -1.47 -16.57
CA GLU A 282 -19.36 -2.51 -15.61
C GLU A 282 -20.60 -3.22 -15.07
N LYS A 283 -21.64 -2.49 -14.69
CA LYS A 283 -22.91 -3.09 -14.23
C LYS A 283 -23.60 -3.90 -15.31
N GLU A 284 -23.64 -3.41 -16.54
CA GLU A 284 -24.19 -4.14 -17.70
C GLU A 284 -23.43 -5.45 -17.89
N TRP A 285 -22.10 -5.42 -17.81
CA TRP A 285 -21.26 -6.60 -17.92
C TRP A 285 -21.49 -7.60 -16.76
N GLN A 286 -21.60 -7.11 -15.52
CA GLN A 286 -21.91 -7.96 -14.37
C GLN A 286 -23.30 -8.59 -14.47
N ALA A 287 -24.30 -7.82 -14.93
CA ALA A 287 -25.64 -8.33 -15.19
C ALA A 287 -25.62 -9.40 -16.29
N GLU A 288 -24.89 -9.18 -17.39
CA GLU A 288 -24.73 -10.16 -18.48
C GLU A 288 -24.02 -11.44 -17.99
N LEU A 289 -22.98 -11.30 -17.15
CA LEU A 289 -22.30 -12.44 -16.54
C LEU A 289 -23.22 -13.23 -15.61
N GLU A 290 -24.00 -12.54 -14.78
CA GLU A 290 -24.94 -13.19 -13.86
C GLU A 290 -26.04 -13.92 -14.65
N GLN A 291 -26.57 -13.31 -15.70
CA GLN A 291 -27.53 -13.94 -16.61
C GLN A 291 -26.91 -15.18 -17.27
N LYS A 292 -25.69 -15.10 -17.80
CA LYS A 292 -24.99 -16.25 -18.38
C LYS A 292 -24.76 -17.36 -17.35
N ARG A 293 -24.41 -17.02 -16.11
CA ARG A 293 -24.23 -17.98 -15.02
C ARG A 293 -25.55 -18.67 -14.66
N LYS A 294 -26.64 -17.91 -14.53
CA LYS A 294 -28.00 -18.44 -14.27
C LYS A 294 -28.46 -19.35 -15.41
N ALA A 295 -28.24 -18.95 -16.66
CA ALA A 295 -28.56 -19.76 -17.84
C ALA A 295 -27.76 -21.07 -17.88
N GLN A 296 -26.45 -21.02 -17.61
CA GLN A 296 -25.59 -22.21 -17.53
C GLN A 296 -26.00 -23.14 -16.38
N GLU A 297 -26.37 -22.60 -15.22
CA GLU A 297 -26.83 -23.39 -14.09
C GLU A 297 -28.20 -24.05 -14.36
N ALA A 298 -29.13 -23.33 -14.98
CA ALA A 298 -30.42 -23.85 -15.41
C ALA A 298 -30.24 -24.98 -16.45
N GLU A 299 -29.36 -24.80 -17.43
CA GLU A 299 -29.02 -25.83 -18.42
C GLU A 299 -28.38 -27.05 -17.76
N ARG A 300 -27.43 -26.86 -16.83
CA ARG A 300 -26.80 -27.96 -16.08
C ARG A 300 -27.84 -28.73 -15.25
N LYS A 301 -28.81 -28.05 -14.66
CA LYS A 301 -29.92 -28.69 -13.92
C LYS A 301 -30.81 -29.50 -14.86
N ARG A 302 -31.21 -28.94 -16.01
CA ARG A 302 -31.98 -29.66 -17.05
C ARG A 302 -31.28 -30.93 -17.52
N GLN A 303 -29.98 -30.85 -17.84
CA GLN A 303 -29.19 -32.02 -18.25
C GLN A 303 -29.05 -33.07 -17.15
N ALA A 304 -28.93 -32.65 -15.88
CA ALA A 304 -28.87 -33.57 -14.75
C ALA A 304 -30.21 -34.29 -14.51
N ASP A 305 -31.32 -33.58 -14.63
CA ASP A 305 -32.67 -34.15 -14.49
C ASP A 305 -33.00 -35.11 -15.66
N GLU A 306 -32.60 -34.78 -16.89
CA GLU A 306 -32.73 -35.68 -18.04
C GLU A 306 -31.89 -36.96 -17.87
N ARG A 307 -30.64 -36.84 -17.37
CA ARG A 307 -29.79 -38.00 -17.07
C ARG A 307 -30.38 -38.88 -15.97
N LYS A 308 -30.95 -38.28 -14.91
CA LYS A 308 -31.65 -39.03 -13.85
C LYS A 308 -32.87 -39.77 -14.41
N ARG A 309 -33.65 -39.13 -15.28
CA ARG A 309 -34.81 -39.76 -15.93
C ARG A 309 -34.40 -40.98 -16.76
N LYS A 310 -33.40 -40.81 -17.65
CA LYS A 310 -32.87 -41.91 -18.47
C LYS A 310 -32.31 -43.05 -17.60
N ALA A 311 -31.65 -42.74 -16.48
CA ALA A 311 -31.17 -43.75 -15.54
C ALA A 311 -32.31 -44.51 -14.83
N GLN A 312 -33.37 -43.81 -14.40
CA GLN A 312 -34.55 -44.43 -13.78
C GLN A 312 -35.32 -45.32 -14.77
N GLU A 313 -35.44 -44.92 -16.03
CA GLU A 313 -36.05 -45.71 -17.09
C GLU A 313 -35.26 -47.00 -17.38
N VAL A 314 -33.93 -46.90 -17.48
CA VAL A 314 -33.05 -48.06 -17.62
C VAL A 314 -33.14 -48.98 -16.39
N GLN A 315 -33.20 -48.43 -15.18
CA GLN A 315 -33.33 -49.23 -13.96
C GLN A 315 -34.68 -49.98 -13.90
N ARG A 316 -35.79 -49.31 -14.22
CA ARG A 316 -37.12 -49.93 -14.27
C ARG A 316 -37.22 -51.02 -15.34
N SER A 317 -36.65 -50.80 -16.53
CA SER A 317 -36.64 -51.83 -17.58
C SER A 317 -35.78 -53.04 -17.20
N LEU A 318 -34.65 -52.84 -16.52
CA LEU A 318 -33.84 -53.94 -15.97
C LEU A 318 -34.55 -54.70 -14.85
N GLU A 319 -35.28 -54.03 -13.97
CA GLU A 319 -36.10 -54.68 -12.93
C GLU A 319 -37.25 -55.49 -13.51
N LEU A 320 -37.96 -54.96 -14.51
CA LEU A 320 -39.03 -55.68 -15.21
C LEU A 320 -38.48 -56.91 -15.93
N ALA A 321 -37.33 -56.78 -16.60
CA ALA A 321 -36.66 -57.91 -17.26
C ALA A 321 -36.22 -58.99 -16.26
N LYS A 322 -35.75 -58.60 -15.06
CA LYS A 322 -35.43 -59.55 -13.98
C LYS A 322 -36.67 -60.26 -13.45
N LYS A 323 -37.77 -59.53 -13.23
CA LYS A 323 -39.05 -60.13 -12.79
C LYS A 323 -39.62 -61.10 -13.82
N ARG A 324 -39.56 -60.77 -15.12
CA ARG A 324 -39.96 -61.69 -16.21
C ARG A 324 -39.14 -62.98 -16.20
N LYS A 325 -37.81 -62.90 -16.02
CA LYS A 325 -36.94 -64.08 -15.91
C LYS A 325 -37.29 -64.96 -14.70
N LEU A 326 -37.50 -64.34 -13.54
CA LEU A 326 -37.85 -65.06 -12.30
C LEU A 326 -39.22 -65.76 -12.39
N ALA A 327 -40.23 -65.11 -13.00
CA ALA A 327 -41.54 -65.72 -13.23
C ALA A 327 -41.48 -66.91 -14.20
N GLN A 328 -40.67 -66.80 -15.26
CA GLN A 328 -40.40 -67.90 -16.19
C GLN A 328 -39.74 -69.11 -15.52
N GLU A 329 -38.82 -68.87 -14.58
CA GLU A 329 -38.13 -69.95 -13.84
C GLU A 329 -39.02 -70.59 -12.75
N ALA A 330 -40.00 -69.86 -12.20
CA ALA A 330 -40.90 -70.34 -11.14
C ALA A 330 -42.19 -71.02 -11.66
N GLY A 331 -42.52 -70.91 -12.95
CA GLY A 331 -43.72 -71.53 -13.53
C GLY A 331 -45.04 -70.84 -13.15
N GLU A 332 -44.99 -69.57 -12.77
CA GLU A 332 -46.16 -68.72 -12.49
C GLU A 332 -46.60 -67.97 -13.76
N GLU A 333 -47.86 -67.50 -13.84
CA GLU A 333 -48.35 -66.68 -14.97
C GLU A 333 -47.49 -65.43 -15.16
N GLU A 334 -47.16 -65.12 -16.42
CA GLU A 334 -46.39 -63.91 -16.74
C GLU A 334 -47.10 -62.66 -16.18
N PRO A 335 -46.38 -61.74 -15.52
CA PRO A 335 -46.97 -60.46 -15.17
C PRO A 335 -47.40 -59.78 -16.47
N GLY A 336 -48.72 -59.55 -16.61
CA GLY A 336 -49.33 -58.98 -17.80
C GLY A 336 -48.68 -57.66 -18.21
N ASP A 337 -48.82 -57.30 -19.48
CA ASP A 337 -48.39 -56.00 -20.02
C ASP A 337 -49.19 -54.86 -19.35
N GLU A 338 -48.86 -54.55 -18.10
CA GLU A 338 -49.08 -53.22 -17.55
C GLU A 338 -48.11 -52.30 -18.27
N GLU A 339 -48.66 -51.55 -19.22
CA GLU A 339 -48.01 -50.42 -19.87
C GLU A 339 -47.35 -49.58 -18.78
N VAL A 340 -46.00 -49.55 -18.77
CA VAL A 340 -45.25 -48.78 -17.77
C VAL A 340 -45.71 -47.33 -17.92
N PRO A 341 -46.38 -46.72 -16.91
CA PRO A 341 -46.81 -45.35 -17.05
C PRO A 341 -45.57 -44.50 -17.29
N GLU A 342 -45.56 -43.78 -18.41
CA GLU A 342 -44.52 -42.84 -18.76
C GLU A 342 -44.31 -41.92 -17.53
N PRO A 343 -43.08 -41.74 -17.02
CA PRO A 343 -42.87 -40.83 -15.92
C PRO A 343 -43.41 -39.46 -16.35
N GLU A 344 -44.40 -38.93 -15.61
CA GLU A 344 -45.04 -37.65 -15.90
C GLU A 344 -43.96 -36.62 -16.25
N ALA A 345 -44.11 -36.00 -17.44
CA ALA A 345 -43.22 -34.94 -17.86
C ALA A 345 -43.22 -33.87 -16.74
N PRO A 346 -42.05 -33.45 -16.22
CA PRO A 346 -42.04 -32.32 -15.33
C PRO A 346 -42.68 -31.17 -16.09
N ALA A 347 -43.64 -30.48 -15.46
CA ALA A 347 -44.17 -29.22 -15.95
C ALA A 347 -42.99 -28.40 -16.47
N GLU A 348 -43.08 -27.91 -17.71
CA GLU A 348 -42.14 -26.94 -18.23
C GLU A 348 -42.00 -25.88 -17.16
N THR A 349 -40.86 -25.88 -16.46
CA THR A 349 -40.44 -24.69 -15.75
C THR A 349 -40.05 -23.77 -16.88
N GLU A 350 -41.06 -23.03 -17.38
CA GLU A 350 -40.86 -21.68 -17.87
C GLU A 350 -40.02 -21.01 -16.79
N ALA A 351 -38.71 -21.06 -16.98
CA ALA A 351 -37.83 -20.09 -16.39
C ALA A 351 -38.29 -18.79 -17.03
N ALA A 352 -39.29 -18.17 -16.41
CA ALA A 352 -39.67 -16.81 -16.69
C ALA A 352 -38.35 -16.05 -16.75
N ALA A 353 -38.01 -15.58 -17.94
CA ALA A 353 -37.03 -14.54 -18.07
C ALA A 353 -37.61 -13.38 -17.27
N GLU A 354 -37.24 -13.29 -15.99
CA GLU A 354 -37.41 -12.06 -15.23
C GLU A 354 -36.80 -10.98 -16.11
N GLU A 355 -37.65 -10.09 -16.61
CA GLU A 355 -37.22 -8.89 -17.29
C GLU A 355 -36.26 -8.19 -16.34
N VAL A 356 -34.97 -8.27 -16.67
CA VAL A 356 -33.94 -7.65 -15.86
C VAL A 356 -34.20 -6.15 -15.93
N ALA A 357 -34.53 -5.57 -14.78
CA ALA A 357 -34.73 -4.14 -14.64
C ALA A 357 -33.58 -3.40 -15.36
N PRO A 358 -33.88 -2.33 -16.11
CA PRO A 358 -32.87 -1.61 -16.86
C PRO A 358 -31.74 -1.21 -15.92
N VAL A 359 -30.51 -1.65 -16.25
CA VAL A 359 -29.31 -1.34 -15.48
C VAL A 359 -29.15 0.17 -15.48
N THR A 360 -29.42 0.78 -14.33
CA THR A 360 -29.35 2.23 -14.13
C THR A 360 -28.48 2.54 -12.93
N LEU A 361 -27.86 3.71 -12.95
CA LEU A 361 -27.07 4.21 -11.82
C LEU A 361 -28.01 4.78 -10.76
N THR A 362 -27.73 4.45 -9.49
CA THR A 362 -28.41 5.05 -8.34
C THR A 362 -28.01 6.52 -8.18
N GLU A 363 -28.76 7.30 -7.41
CA GLU A 363 -28.40 8.70 -7.13
C GLU A 363 -27.07 8.79 -6.37
N GLU A 364 -26.78 7.84 -5.47
CA GLU A 364 -25.51 7.74 -4.75
C GLU A 364 -24.33 7.50 -5.70
N GLU A 365 -24.49 6.60 -6.68
CA GLU A 365 -23.46 6.32 -7.69
C GLU A 365 -23.22 7.51 -8.61
N LYS A 366 -24.27 8.26 -8.95
CA LYS A 366 -24.14 9.51 -9.72
C LYS A 366 -23.44 10.62 -8.93
N ALA A 367 -23.52 10.58 -7.61
CA ALA A 367 -22.85 11.54 -6.72
C ALA A 367 -21.38 11.21 -6.45
N LEU A 368 -20.90 10.02 -6.83
CA LEU A 368 -19.49 9.65 -6.70
C LEU A 368 -18.61 10.59 -7.53
N LYS A 369 -17.58 11.15 -6.88
CA LYS A 369 -16.58 12.00 -7.54
C LYS A 369 -15.52 11.17 -8.25
N TYR A 370 -15.18 10.02 -7.66
CA TYR A 370 -14.15 9.11 -8.13
C TYR A 370 -14.65 7.67 -8.02
N LEU A 371 -14.16 6.80 -8.89
CA LEU A 371 -14.48 5.38 -8.80
C LEU A 371 -13.69 4.74 -7.65
N PRO A 372 -14.34 3.98 -6.75
CA PRO A 372 -13.62 3.17 -5.79
C PRO A 372 -12.77 2.12 -6.53
N SER A 373 -11.48 2.06 -6.21
CA SER A 373 -10.59 1.03 -6.73
C SER A 373 -10.47 -0.13 -5.73
N THR A 374 -10.28 -1.34 -6.25
CA THR A 374 -9.94 -2.51 -5.42
C THR A 374 -8.47 -2.53 -5.02
N SER A 375 -7.62 -1.79 -5.74
CA SER A 375 -6.19 -1.69 -5.53
C SER A 375 -5.82 -0.25 -5.20
N THR A 376 -5.01 -0.05 -4.17
CA THR A 376 -4.50 1.27 -3.81
C THR A 376 -3.64 1.88 -4.91
N ASP A 377 -3.69 3.19 -5.07
CA ASP A 377 -2.92 3.93 -6.05
C ASP A 377 -1.44 3.96 -5.73
N ILE A 378 -1.10 4.14 -4.44
CA ILE A 378 0.27 4.08 -3.90
C ILE A 378 0.26 3.13 -2.71
N ALA A 379 1.23 2.22 -2.65
CA ALA A 379 1.38 1.32 -1.51
C ALA A 379 1.57 2.13 -0.21
N GLU A 380 0.89 1.73 0.88
CA GLU A 380 0.84 2.48 2.14
C GLU A 380 2.24 2.85 2.68
N ARG A 381 3.19 1.92 2.60
CA ARG A 381 4.59 2.15 3.02
C ARG A 381 5.28 3.23 2.19
N GLU A 382 5.06 3.24 0.88
CA GLU A 382 5.66 4.25 -0.01
C GLU A 382 4.98 5.61 0.18
N LEU A 383 3.65 5.61 0.39
CA LEU A 383 2.90 6.79 0.72
C LEU A 383 3.45 7.44 2.00
N ALA A 384 3.61 6.67 3.08
CA ALA A 384 4.11 7.13 4.38
C ALA A 384 5.51 7.76 4.32
N ARG A 385 6.33 7.41 3.33
CA ARG A 385 7.68 7.95 3.12
C ARG A 385 7.72 9.23 2.29
N SER A 386 6.72 9.42 1.43
CA SER A 386 6.79 10.43 0.37
C SER A 386 5.76 11.55 0.51
N TYR A 387 4.64 11.33 1.19
CA TYR A 387 3.52 12.28 1.24
C TYR A 387 3.93 13.69 1.71
N ALA A 388 4.89 13.79 2.64
CA ALA A 388 5.36 15.07 3.18
C ALA A 388 6.12 15.91 2.13
N SER A 389 6.65 15.27 1.09
CA SER A 389 7.37 15.91 -0.02
C SER A 389 6.47 16.25 -1.21
N PHE A 390 5.17 15.97 -1.14
CA PHE A 390 4.24 16.21 -2.23
C PHE A 390 4.01 17.71 -2.43
N ALA A 391 4.16 18.17 -3.68
CA ALA A 391 4.02 19.56 -4.06
C ALA A 391 3.45 19.69 -5.48
N LEU A 392 2.74 20.79 -5.73
CA LEU A 392 2.27 21.14 -7.08
C LEU A 392 3.45 21.53 -7.98
N PRO A 393 3.36 21.27 -9.31
CA PRO A 393 4.37 21.65 -10.28
C PRO A 393 4.46 23.17 -10.42
N GLN A 394 5.69 23.69 -10.51
CA GLN A 394 5.98 25.10 -10.71
C GLN A 394 6.68 25.33 -12.06
N LYS A 395 6.41 26.47 -12.72
CA LYS A 395 7.09 26.84 -13.97
C LYS A 395 8.61 26.92 -13.82
N SER A 396 9.11 27.27 -12.63
CA SER A 396 10.53 27.30 -12.27
C SER A 396 11.23 25.94 -12.43
N GLU A 397 10.49 24.83 -12.43
CA GLU A 397 11.03 23.48 -12.63
C GLU A 397 11.40 23.19 -14.09
N GLY A 398 10.99 24.05 -15.05
CA GLY A 398 11.29 23.90 -16.47
C GLY A 398 10.11 23.41 -17.33
N PHE A 399 8.88 23.53 -16.82
CA PHE A 399 7.65 23.34 -17.59
C PHE A 399 7.36 24.56 -18.46
N GLU A 400 7.01 24.32 -19.73
CA GLU A 400 6.51 25.37 -20.62
C GLU A 400 5.06 25.73 -20.26
N LYS A 401 4.27 24.75 -19.83
CA LYS A 401 2.86 24.92 -19.43
C LYS A 401 2.53 24.11 -18.18
N VAL A 402 1.82 24.74 -17.24
CA VAL A 402 1.18 24.07 -16.11
C VAL A 402 -0.32 24.35 -16.23
N GLU A 403 -1.11 23.30 -16.40
CA GLU A 403 -2.55 23.38 -16.66
C GLU A 403 -3.31 22.78 -15.49
N PHE A 404 -4.33 23.48 -15.01
CA PHE A 404 -5.21 22.97 -13.96
C PHE A 404 -6.57 22.68 -14.60
N VAL A 405 -6.93 21.40 -14.71
CA VAL A 405 -8.06 20.96 -15.56
C VAL A 405 -9.36 20.75 -14.80
N TRP A 406 -9.31 20.61 -13.48
CA TRP A 406 -10.49 20.39 -12.62
C TRP A 406 -10.84 21.64 -11.82
N GLU A 407 -9.91 22.10 -11.00
CA GLU A 407 -10.05 23.29 -10.18
C GLU A 407 -8.91 24.26 -10.43
N LYS A 408 -9.02 25.50 -9.94
CA LYS A 408 -7.94 26.49 -10.07
C LYS A 408 -6.79 26.19 -9.12
N GLU A 409 -5.60 26.68 -9.45
CA GLU A 409 -4.36 26.53 -8.67
C GLU A 409 -4.53 26.75 -7.16
N ALA A 410 -5.25 27.80 -6.75
CA ALA A 410 -5.47 28.11 -5.35
C ALA A 410 -6.25 27.00 -4.61
N ALA A 411 -7.27 26.42 -5.26
CA ALA A 411 -8.06 25.33 -4.70
C ALA A 411 -7.27 24.02 -4.66
N CYS A 412 -6.49 23.71 -5.72
CA CYS A 412 -5.59 22.55 -5.71
C CYS A 412 -4.52 22.68 -4.62
N SER A 413 -3.95 23.88 -4.42
CA SER A 413 -2.96 24.13 -3.37
C SER A 413 -3.54 23.97 -1.97
N ALA A 414 -4.75 24.50 -1.74
CA ALA A 414 -5.45 24.32 -0.47
C ALA A 414 -5.76 22.84 -0.19
N LEU A 415 -6.26 22.11 -1.20
CA LEU A 415 -6.54 20.68 -1.08
C LEU A 415 -5.29 19.86 -0.79
N LEU A 416 -4.19 20.11 -1.51
CA LEU A 416 -2.93 19.41 -1.27
C LEU A 416 -2.42 19.68 0.15
N LYS A 417 -2.46 20.93 0.62
CA LYS A 417 -2.05 21.28 1.99
C LYS A 417 -2.90 20.58 3.05
N SER A 418 -4.23 20.60 2.91
CA SER A 418 -5.11 19.92 3.86
C SER A 418 -4.90 18.41 3.85
N TRP A 419 -4.71 17.83 2.66
CA TRP A 419 -4.45 16.40 2.50
C TRP A 419 -3.11 15.99 3.11
N VAL A 420 -2.04 16.76 2.89
CA VAL A 420 -0.73 16.51 3.51
C VAL A 420 -0.83 16.63 5.04
N LEU A 421 -1.54 17.63 5.56
CA LEU A 421 -1.75 17.80 7.00
C LEU A 421 -2.50 16.61 7.61
N GLU A 422 -3.57 16.15 6.97
CA GLU A 422 -4.30 14.95 7.37
C GLU A 422 -3.38 13.71 7.39
N LYS A 423 -2.52 13.55 6.37
CA LYS A 423 -1.53 12.46 6.34
C LYS A 423 -0.47 12.62 7.42
N LYS A 424 0.00 13.83 7.74
CA LYS A 424 0.92 14.08 8.88
C LYS A 424 0.33 13.58 10.20
N GLN A 425 -0.97 13.81 10.41
CA GLN A 425 -1.67 13.39 11.63
C GLN A 425 -1.88 11.87 11.70
N THR A 426 -2.20 11.24 10.56
CA THR A 426 -2.61 9.83 10.53
C THR A 426 -1.45 8.86 10.30
N GLN A 427 -0.44 9.24 9.50
CA GLN A 427 0.67 8.38 9.07
C GLN A 427 1.87 8.43 10.01
N ARG A 428 2.66 7.35 10.07
CA ARG A 428 3.91 7.31 10.85
C ARG A 428 5.02 8.11 10.16
N ALA A 429 5.91 8.71 10.95
CA ALA A 429 7.17 9.28 10.50
C ALA A 429 8.21 8.16 10.40
N GLU A 430 8.21 7.45 9.27
CA GLU A 430 9.09 6.29 9.08
C GLU A 430 10.57 6.64 9.08
N ASP A 431 10.94 7.82 8.58
CA ASP A 431 12.33 8.25 8.42
C ASP A 431 12.90 9.02 9.62
N LEU A 432 12.09 9.27 10.66
CA LEU A 432 12.53 9.88 11.92
C LEU A 432 13.73 9.10 12.50
N VAL A 433 14.70 9.75 13.15
CA VAL A 433 15.79 9.04 13.84
C VAL A 433 16.04 9.72 15.19
N PRO A 434 16.27 8.98 16.28
CA PRO A 434 16.59 9.59 17.57
C PRO A 434 17.85 10.44 17.51
N GLY A 435 17.70 11.71 17.87
CA GLY A 435 18.73 12.74 17.83
C GLY A 435 19.82 12.57 18.89
N ALA A 436 20.83 13.44 18.85
CA ALA A 436 21.96 13.40 19.79
C ALA A 436 21.52 13.73 21.23
N GLU A 437 20.67 14.72 21.40
CA GLU A 437 20.16 15.14 22.72
C GLU A 437 19.30 14.06 23.38
N PHE A 438 18.45 13.36 22.63
CA PHE A 438 17.72 12.19 23.17
C PHE A 438 18.68 11.17 23.77
N LYS A 439 19.75 10.82 23.04
CA LYS A 439 20.73 9.83 23.49
C LYS A 439 21.46 10.30 24.76
N GLN A 440 21.76 11.58 24.85
CA GLN A 440 22.42 12.17 26.03
C GLN A 440 21.50 12.15 27.26
N GLU A 441 20.27 12.65 27.14
CA GLU A 441 19.31 12.65 28.25
C GLU A 441 18.90 11.24 28.66
N TRP A 442 18.78 10.32 27.71
CA TRP A 442 18.52 8.91 28.01
C TRP A 442 19.66 8.27 28.80
N GLN A 443 20.93 8.50 28.41
CA GLN A 443 22.08 8.00 29.16
C GLN A 443 22.18 8.62 30.56
N LYS A 444 21.89 9.92 30.69
CA LYS A 444 21.85 10.63 31.97
C LYS A 444 20.79 10.00 32.88
N TRP A 445 19.58 9.77 32.37
CA TRP A 445 18.52 9.10 33.10
C TRP A 445 18.93 7.71 33.58
N GLN A 446 19.50 6.88 32.70
CA GLN A 446 19.95 5.54 33.06
C GLN A 446 20.95 5.55 34.23
N LYS A 447 21.89 6.51 34.23
CA LYS A 447 22.87 6.67 35.32
C LYS A 447 22.18 7.11 36.62
N VAL A 448 21.31 8.11 36.55
CA VAL A 448 20.63 8.68 37.71
C VAL A 448 19.69 7.66 38.37
N VAL A 449 18.89 6.91 37.59
CA VAL A 449 18.02 5.86 38.14
C VAL A 449 18.83 4.72 38.76
N ALA A 450 19.95 4.33 38.15
CA ALA A 450 20.82 3.33 38.73
C ALA A 450 21.40 3.80 40.08
N GLU A 451 21.75 5.08 40.19
CA GLU A 451 22.19 5.70 41.42
C GLU A 451 21.08 5.73 42.48
N TRP A 452 19.85 6.10 42.12
CA TRP A 452 18.72 6.10 43.06
C TRP A 452 18.38 4.69 43.54
N ARG A 453 18.34 3.68 42.65
CA ARG A 453 18.14 2.28 43.04
C ARG A 453 19.24 1.79 43.99
N ARG A 454 20.49 2.17 43.71
CA ARG A 454 21.61 1.89 44.61
C ARG A 454 21.43 2.56 45.97
N SER A 455 21.01 3.82 45.99
CA SER A 455 20.75 4.57 47.23
C SER A 455 19.64 3.91 48.06
N GLN A 456 18.58 3.44 47.41
CA GLN A 456 17.50 2.68 48.06
C GLN A 456 18.04 1.34 48.63
N THR A 457 18.85 0.63 47.86
CA THR A 457 19.44 -0.66 48.27
C THR A 457 20.39 -0.48 49.46
N ASP A 458 21.24 0.55 49.40
CA ASP A 458 22.19 0.87 50.47
C ASP A 458 21.47 1.34 51.74
N PHE A 459 20.33 2.03 51.63
CA PHE A 459 19.47 2.39 52.77
C PHE A 459 18.77 1.17 53.40
N LYS A 460 18.30 0.22 52.58
CA LYS A 460 17.64 -1.01 53.06
C LYS A 460 18.61 -1.97 53.76
N ASP A 461 19.92 -1.86 53.50
CA ASP A 461 20.97 -2.60 54.20
C ASP A 461 21.28 -1.93 55.56
N PRO A 462 20.99 -2.59 56.71
CA PRO A 462 21.21 -1.99 58.03
C PRO A 462 22.65 -1.55 58.30
N ASN A 463 23.65 -2.28 57.75
CA ASN A 463 25.06 -1.98 57.98
C ASN A 463 25.49 -0.74 57.20
N LYS A 464 25.05 -0.62 55.96
CA LYS A 464 25.35 0.55 55.11
C LYS A 464 24.58 1.78 55.57
N ARG A 465 23.33 1.62 56.03
CA ARG A 465 22.56 2.70 56.64
C ARG A 465 23.24 3.26 57.89
N ARG A 466 23.76 2.39 58.78
CA ARG A 466 24.52 2.82 59.96
C ARG A 466 25.82 3.54 59.56
N ALA A 467 26.59 2.96 58.65
CA ALA A 467 27.83 3.57 58.16
C ALA A 467 27.60 4.93 57.47
N ALA A 468 26.50 5.10 56.73
CA ALA A 468 26.13 6.37 56.11
C ALA A 468 25.72 7.43 57.13
N LYS A 469 24.96 7.05 58.17
CA LYS A 469 24.62 7.94 59.30
C LYS A 469 25.86 8.36 60.09
N GLU A 470 26.76 7.41 60.39
CA GLU A 470 28.03 7.68 61.07
C GLU A 470 28.91 8.63 60.25
N LYS A 471 29.06 8.38 58.94
CA LYS A 471 29.83 9.23 58.04
C LYS A 471 29.25 10.66 57.94
N LYS A 472 27.93 10.80 57.82
CA LYS A 472 27.26 12.12 57.81
C LYS A 472 27.43 12.84 59.14
N SER A 473 27.35 12.14 60.26
CA SER A 473 27.62 12.72 61.59
C SER A 473 29.07 13.20 61.73
N GLU A 474 30.05 12.44 61.21
CA GLU A 474 31.46 12.84 61.20
C GLU A 474 31.74 14.03 60.27
N GLU A 475 31.16 14.05 59.07
CA GLU A 475 31.29 15.17 58.12
C GLU A 475 30.64 16.45 58.67
N ALA A 476 29.44 16.35 59.26
CA ALA A 476 28.77 17.48 59.91
C ALA A 476 29.58 18.03 61.10
N LYS A 477 30.19 17.14 61.91
CA LYS A 477 31.09 17.56 63.00
C LYS A 477 32.33 18.30 62.47
N LYS A 478 32.95 17.81 61.40
CA LYS A 478 34.11 18.47 60.77
C LYS A 478 33.77 19.84 60.20
N LEU A 479 32.67 19.96 59.46
CA LEU A 479 32.18 21.24 58.93
C LEU A 479 31.89 22.25 60.04
N LEU A 480 31.25 21.79 61.12
CA LEU A 480 30.96 22.62 62.28
C LEU A 480 32.24 23.12 62.96
N GLU A 481 33.25 22.26 63.05
CA GLU A 481 34.52 22.57 63.69
C GLU A 481 35.40 23.50 62.82
N GLU A 482 35.37 23.34 61.50
CA GLU A 482 35.98 24.26 60.54
C GLU A 482 35.31 25.65 60.53
N GLU A 483 33.97 25.70 60.54
CA GLU A 483 33.22 26.97 60.57
C GLU A 483 33.39 27.70 61.90
N LYS A 484 33.44 26.95 63.02
CA LYS A 484 33.80 27.47 64.34
C LYS A 484 35.22 28.06 64.33
N GLN A 485 36.18 27.34 63.75
CA GLN A 485 37.57 27.81 63.66
C GLN A 485 37.69 29.08 62.81
N ASN A 486 36.98 29.16 61.69
CA ASN A 486 36.95 30.35 60.83
C ASN A 486 36.36 31.58 61.56
N LEU A 487 35.32 31.40 62.38
CA LEU A 487 34.74 32.50 63.18
C LEU A 487 35.68 32.97 64.30
N ILE A 488 36.41 32.04 64.93
CA ILE A 488 37.44 32.36 65.94
C ILE A 488 38.60 33.14 65.29
N GLU A 489 39.07 32.72 64.11
CA GLU A 489 40.14 33.40 63.37
C GLU A 489 39.71 34.78 62.84
N ALA A 490 38.43 34.98 62.56
CA ALA A 490 37.84 36.28 62.22
C ALA A 490 37.63 37.22 63.43
N GLY A 491 37.94 36.77 64.66
CA GLY A 491 37.81 37.56 65.89
C GLY A 491 36.38 37.66 66.43
N ASP A 492 35.44 36.86 65.93
CA ASP A 492 34.05 36.82 66.36
C ASP A 492 33.80 35.65 67.35
N GLU A 493 34.36 35.78 68.56
CA GLU A 493 34.17 34.80 69.64
C GLU A 493 32.70 34.63 70.05
N ALA A 494 31.88 35.69 69.89
CA ALA A 494 30.45 35.63 70.15
C ALA A 494 29.73 34.78 69.09
N GLY A 495 30.08 34.93 67.80
CA GLY A 495 29.59 34.12 66.70
C GLY A 495 29.98 32.64 66.81
N ALA A 496 31.22 32.34 67.21
CA ALA A 496 31.67 30.95 67.44
C ALA A 496 30.90 30.27 68.57
N LYS A 497 30.63 31.00 69.67
CA LYS A 497 29.86 30.49 70.81
C LYS A 497 28.38 30.34 70.49
N ALA A 498 27.81 31.28 69.72
CA ALA A 498 26.45 31.19 69.21
C ALA A 498 26.26 30.03 68.22
N LEU A 499 27.26 29.75 67.37
CA LEU A 499 27.26 28.59 66.46
C LEU A 499 27.28 27.28 67.24
N GLU A 500 28.07 27.19 68.32
CA GLU A 500 28.15 26.00 69.19
C GLU A 500 26.85 25.77 69.98
N GLU A 501 26.24 26.83 70.55
CA GLU A 501 24.93 26.73 71.20
C GLU A 501 23.82 26.37 70.19
N LYS A 502 23.87 26.92 68.98
CA LYS A 502 22.93 26.58 67.89
C LYS A 502 23.14 25.15 67.39
N ALA A 503 24.37 24.65 67.36
CA ALA A 503 24.69 23.26 67.02
C ALA A 503 24.20 22.28 68.10
N GLN A 504 24.35 22.63 69.38
CA GLN A 504 23.81 21.84 70.48
C GLN A 504 22.28 21.83 70.49
N ALA A 505 21.64 22.97 70.19
CA ALA A 505 20.19 23.04 70.01
C ALA A 505 19.72 22.24 68.78
N ALA A 506 20.45 22.32 67.65
CA ALA A 506 20.15 21.56 66.44
C ALA A 506 20.39 20.05 66.62
N ALA A 507 21.38 19.64 67.42
CA ALA A 507 21.62 18.23 67.76
C ALA A 507 20.49 17.67 68.64
N ALA A 508 20.01 18.45 69.62
CA ALA A 508 18.83 18.10 70.42
C ALA A 508 17.54 18.08 69.57
N GLU A 509 17.40 18.98 68.60
CA GLU A 509 16.28 18.98 67.63
C GLU A 509 16.38 17.82 66.63
N ALA A 510 17.58 17.39 66.26
CA ALA A 510 17.83 16.21 65.41
C ALA A 510 17.55 14.89 66.13
N GLU A 511 17.85 14.80 67.44
CA GLU A 511 17.43 13.69 68.32
C GLU A 511 15.90 13.66 68.48
N ALA A 512 15.23 14.82 68.46
CA ALA A 512 13.76 14.92 68.45
C ALA A 512 13.13 14.65 67.06
N LYS A 513 13.86 14.85 65.96
CA LYS A 513 13.45 14.55 64.57
C LYS A 513 13.58 13.07 64.18
N GLU A 514 13.91 12.17 65.11
CA GLU A 514 13.78 10.71 64.87
C GLU A 514 12.33 10.28 64.57
N GLU A 515 11.35 11.11 64.91
CA GLU A 515 9.94 10.99 64.48
C GLU A 515 9.59 12.03 63.40
N LEU A 516 10.22 11.98 62.22
CA LEU A 516 9.62 12.62 61.05
C LEU A 516 8.34 11.86 60.69
N ASP A 517 7.20 12.53 60.82
CA ASP A 517 5.91 12.03 60.36
C ASP A 517 5.92 11.91 58.82
N MET A 518 6.37 10.75 58.35
CA MET A 518 6.46 10.44 56.93
C MET A 518 5.10 10.52 56.23
N GLU A 519 4.00 10.28 56.94
CA GLU A 519 2.65 10.29 56.38
C GLU A 519 2.18 11.71 56.04
N ASN A 520 2.60 12.71 56.82
CA ASN A 520 2.24 14.12 56.63
C ASN A 520 3.31 14.98 55.93
N LEU A 521 4.43 14.39 55.49
CA LEU A 521 5.46 15.10 54.71
C LEU A 521 4.93 15.61 53.36
N ASP A 522 5.12 16.90 53.06
CA ASP A 522 4.90 17.46 51.73
C ASP A 522 6.04 17.04 50.78
N VAL A 523 5.74 16.08 49.92
CA VAL A 523 6.66 15.47 48.93
C VAL A 523 7.29 16.53 48.02
N PHE A 524 6.57 17.60 47.69
CA PHE A 524 7.06 18.61 46.75
C PHE A 524 8.02 19.61 47.39
N ALA A 525 7.90 19.84 48.70
CA ALA A 525 8.78 20.71 49.48
C ALA A 525 10.15 20.10 49.81
N VAL A 526 10.36 18.81 49.58
CA VAL A 526 11.65 18.13 49.81
C VAL A 526 12.73 18.70 48.89
N GLU A 527 13.82 19.22 49.45
CA GLU A 527 14.94 19.80 48.69
C GLU A 527 15.90 18.75 48.14
N ASP A 528 16.25 17.72 48.92
CA ASP A 528 17.09 16.60 48.48
C ASP A 528 16.30 15.29 48.52
N ILE A 529 15.96 14.74 47.36
CA ILE A 529 15.21 13.48 47.27
C ILE A 529 15.99 12.25 47.78
N LYS A 530 17.32 12.36 47.99
CA LYS A 530 18.16 11.29 48.54
C LYS A 530 18.25 11.35 50.06
N ASP A 531 17.82 12.44 50.69
CA ASP A 531 17.77 12.60 52.14
C ASP A 531 16.67 13.58 52.56
N ILE A 532 15.58 13.05 53.11
CA ILE A 532 14.44 13.86 53.61
C ILE A 532 14.69 14.50 54.99
N GLY A 533 15.91 14.41 55.53
CA GLY A 533 16.33 15.05 56.78
C GLY A 533 16.73 14.08 57.90
N ASN A 534 16.51 12.77 57.71
CA ASN A 534 16.86 11.71 58.67
C ASN A 534 17.78 10.62 58.05
N GLY A 535 18.32 10.88 56.86
CA GLY A 535 19.11 9.93 56.07
C GLY A 535 18.29 8.97 55.21
N GLU A 536 16.97 9.11 55.16
CA GLU A 536 16.07 8.33 54.32
C GLU A 536 15.86 8.99 52.95
N PRO A 537 16.06 8.27 51.83
CA PRO A 537 15.68 8.80 50.53
C PRO A 537 14.16 8.81 50.37
N LEU A 538 13.63 9.79 49.65
CA LEU A 538 12.20 9.95 49.39
C LEU A 538 11.56 8.71 48.74
N PHE A 539 12.36 7.96 47.98
CA PHE A 539 11.98 6.72 47.30
C PHE A 539 12.35 5.45 48.10
N ALA A 540 12.61 5.54 49.41
CA ALA A 540 12.98 4.40 50.26
C ALA A 540 11.97 3.25 50.15
N ASN A 541 10.67 3.58 50.11
CA ASN A 541 9.56 2.64 50.08
C ASN A 541 9.09 2.25 48.66
N PHE A 542 9.81 2.63 47.61
CA PHE A 542 9.45 2.25 46.24
C PHE A 542 9.48 0.72 46.04
N GLY A 543 8.35 0.19 45.57
CA GLY A 543 8.21 -1.17 45.06
C GLY A 543 8.67 -1.31 43.61
N TYR A 544 8.46 -2.48 43.03
CA TYR A 544 8.77 -2.75 41.62
C TYR A 544 7.91 -1.89 40.69
N GLU A 545 6.63 -1.78 41.03
CA GLU A 545 5.62 -0.95 40.38
C GLU A 545 5.98 0.54 40.38
N ASP A 546 6.49 1.07 41.49
CA ASP A 546 6.89 2.48 41.60
C ASP A 546 8.08 2.78 40.68
N TRP A 547 9.07 1.87 40.62
CA TRP A 547 10.21 2.02 39.73
C TRP A 547 9.81 1.96 38.25
N ILE A 548 8.84 1.12 37.89
CA ILE A 548 8.29 1.07 36.53
C ILE A 548 7.53 2.35 36.22
N LEU A 549 6.65 2.79 37.12
CA LEU A 549 5.84 3.99 36.94
C LEU A 549 6.71 5.25 36.85
N LEU A 550 7.77 5.36 37.66
CA LEU A 550 8.78 6.40 37.54
C LEU A 550 9.47 6.37 36.18
N SER A 551 9.92 5.19 35.75
CA SER A 551 10.60 5.03 34.45
C SER A 551 9.69 5.39 33.29
N THR A 552 8.43 4.97 33.35
CA THR A 552 7.44 5.20 32.29
C THR A 552 7.07 6.68 32.17
N ARG A 553 6.90 7.40 33.29
CA ARG A 553 6.69 8.87 33.28
C ARG A 553 7.80 9.57 32.52
N PHE A 554 9.06 9.29 32.87
CA PHE A 554 10.19 9.93 32.22
C PHE A 554 10.38 9.47 30.78
N GLU A 555 10.25 8.17 30.48
CA GLU A 555 10.38 7.65 29.12
C GLU A 555 9.34 8.27 28.17
N LEU A 556 8.07 8.37 28.57
CA LEU A 556 7.06 9.03 27.73
C LEU A 556 7.32 10.53 27.59
N HIS A 557 7.71 11.21 28.67
CA HIS A 557 8.07 12.63 28.64
C HIS A 557 9.23 12.90 27.67
N LEU A 558 10.33 12.15 27.81
CA LEU A 558 11.50 12.29 26.95
C LEU A 558 11.17 11.92 25.50
N LEU A 559 10.37 10.89 25.27
CA LEU A 559 9.94 10.47 23.93
C LEU A 559 9.14 11.57 23.22
N ILE A 560 8.15 12.16 23.88
CA ILE A 560 7.28 13.18 23.27
C ILE A 560 8.10 14.42 22.90
N HIS A 561 8.94 14.91 23.82
CA HIS A 561 9.78 16.09 23.56
C HIS A 561 10.87 15.82 22.52
N SER A 562 11.50 14.64 22.56
CA SER A 562 12.50 14.25 21.56
C SER A 562 11.86 14.05 20.19
N PHE A 563 10.67 13.44 20.12
CA PHE A 563 9.90 13.32 18.88
C PHE A 563 9.67 14.68 18.24
N LYS A 564 9.15 15.64 19.01
CA LYS A 564 8.88 17.00 18.54
C LYS A 564 10.12 17.68 17.97
N ARG A 565 11.25 17.57 18.68
CA ARG A 565 12.52 18.20 18.28
C ARG A 565 13.19 17.49 17.11
N ASP A 566 13.24 16.16 17.15
CA ASP A 566 13.96 15.36 16.15
C ASP A 566 13.19 15.27 14.82
N LEU A 567 11.86 15.43 14.85
CA LEU A 567 11.05 15.53 13.63
C LEU A 567 11.10 16.93 13.00
N ASP A 568 11.24 17.97 13.83
CA ASP A 568 11.34 19.38 13.42
C ASP A 568 10.22 19.83 12.46
N ASP A 569 8.98 19.40 12.74
CA ASP A 569 7.79 19.74 11.95
C ASP A 569 6.73 20.40 12.85
N ALA A 570 6.49 21.70 12.64
CA ALA A 570 5.56 22.49 13.43
C ALA A 570 4.11 21.99 13.32
N ASP A 571 3.74 21.38 12.20
CA ASP A 571 2.39 20.81 11.99
C ASP A 571 2.22 19.45 12.67
N ARG A 572 3.32 18.87 13.19
CA ARG A 572 3.36 17.55 13.80
C ARG A 572 4.13 17.59 15.13
N PRO A 573 3.62 18.31 16.14
CA PRO A 573 4.29 18.45 17.44
C PRO A 573 4.26 17.19 18.30
N SER A 574 3.41 16.20 17.95
CA SER A 574 3.28 14.91 18.64
C SER A 574 2.75 13.83 17.68
N PHE A 575 2.38 12.68 18.22
CA PHE A 575 1.85 11.53 17.49
C PHE A 575 0.66 10.88 18.23
N PRO A 576 -0.25 10.22 17.48
CA PRO A 576 -1.39 9.53 18.06
C PRO A 576 -0.98 8.27 18.81
N LEU A 577 -1.77 7.90 19.82
CA LEU A 577 -1.51 6.78 20.72
C LEU A 577 -1.26 5.44 20.00
N LYS A 578 -1.98 5.16 18.90
CA LYS A 578 -1.77 3.94 18.09
C LYS A 578 -0.32 3.76 17.60
N HIS A 579 0.44 4.85 17.49
CA HIS A 579 1.84 4.84 17.05
C HIS A 579 2.85 4.78 18.21
N LEU A 580 2.40 4.76 19.47
CA LEU A 580 3.27 4.72 20.65
C LEU A 580 4.23 3.54 20.61
N SER A 581 3.73 2.33 20.37
CA SER A 581 4.59 1.13 20.32
C SER A 581 5.70 1.25 19.26
N TYR A 582 5.38 1.84 18.10
CA TYR A 582 6.35 2.08 17.02
C TYR A 582 7.45 3.06 17.46
N TYR A 583 7.09 4.24 17.98
CA TYR A 583 8.07 5.24 18.37
C TYR A 583 8.85 4.85 19.62
N TYR A 584 8.20 4.20 20.58
CA TYR A 584 8.87 3.67 21.76
C TYR A 584 9.97 2.67 21.37
N HIS A 585 9.68 1.74 20.45
CA HIS A 585 10.69 0.84 19.90
C HIS A 585 11.79 1.59 19.13
N LYS A 586 11.42 2.62 18.37
CA LYS A 586 12.36 3.41 17.56
C LYS A 586 13.39 4.15 18.41
N TYR A 587 12.96 4.74 19.51
CA TYR A 587 13.79 5.51 20.43
C TYR A 587 14.55 4.63 21.42
N TYR A 588 13.86 3.68 22.06
CA TYR A 588 14.44 2.89 23.15
C TYR A 588 14.95 1.52 22.76
N ARG A 589 14.63 1.02 21.55
CA ARG A 589 14.85 -0.38 21.12
C ARG A 589 14.18 -1.39 22.05
N LYS A 590 13.09 -0.98 22.71
CA LYS A 590 12.27 -1.80 23.61
C LYS A 590 10.89 -2.00 23.02
N ALA A 591 10.27 -3.16 23.24
CA ALA A 591 8.87 -3.36 22.92
C ALA A 591 8.00 -2.70 24.00
N TRP A 592 6.93 -2.03 23.59
CA TRP A 592 5.90 -1.58 24.54
C TRP A 592 5.04 -2.78 24.97
N ASN A 593 4.89 -3.00 26.27
CA ASN A 593 4.10 -4.11 26.81
C ASN A 593 3.18 -3.62 27.93
N PHE A 594 1.86 -3.77 27.74
CA PHE A 594 0.84 -3.40 28.73
C PHE A 594 0.82 -4.34 29.95
N GLN A 595 1.25 -5.60 29.77
CA GLN A 595 1.27 -6.59 30.85
C GLN A 595 2.16 -6.16 32.02
N GLN A 596 3.16 -5.30 31.79
CA GLN A 596 4.05 -4.84 32.86
C GLN A 596 3.36 -3.91 33.87
N PHE A 597 2.20 -3.35 33.50
CA PHE A 597 1.42 -2.43 34.32
C PHE A 597 0.18 -3.08 34.94
N SER A 598 -0.08 -4.36 34.65
CA SER A 598 -1.30 -5.08 35.05
C SER A 598 -2.60 -4.36 34.66
N VAL A 599 -2.60 -3.62 33.56
CA VAL A 599 -3.79 -2.95 33.00
C VAL A 599 -4.12 -3.48 31.60
N PRO A 600 -5.41 -3.60 31.23
CA PRO A 600 -5.81 -4.13 29.94
C PRO A 600 -5.64 -3.12 28.80
N GLU A 601 -5.86 -1.83 29.06
CA GLU A 601 -5.85 -0.78 28.03
C GLU A 601 -4.97 0.43 28.43
N PHE A 602 -4.68 1.30 27.46
CA PHE A 602 -3.85 2.48 27.72
C PHE A 602 -4.58 3.54 28.56
N ASP A 603 -5.91 3.59 28.50
CA ASP A 603 -6.69 4.56 29.28
C ASP A 603 -6.54 4.29 30.79
N ASP A 604 -6.45 3.03 31.19
CA ASP A 604 -6.14 2.64 32.57
C ASP A 604 -4.71 3.04 32.98
N LEU A 605 -3.75 2.95 32.04
CA LEU A 605 -2.39 3.42 32.28
C LEU A 605 -2.33 4.94 32.40
N LEU A 606 -3.14 5.68 31.65
CA LEU A 606 -3.25 7.13 31.79
C LEU A 606 -3.78 7.53 33.17
N GLU A 607 -4.71 6.78 33.75
CA GLU A 607 -5.14 7.07 35.13
C GLU A 607 -3.96 6.99 36.12
N LEU A 608 -3.03 6.05 35.90
CA LEU A 608 -1.80 5.90 36.69
C LEU A 608 -0.73 6.96 36.38
N LEU A 609 -0.83 7.67 35.26
CA LEU A 609 0.18 8.62 34.75
C LEU A 609 -0.35 10.05 34.52
N LYS A 610 -1.61 10.32 34.90
CA LYS A 610 -2.36 11.56 34.62
C LYS A 610 -1.71 12.85 35.14
N ASP A 611 -0.74 12.73 36.03
CA ASP A 611 0.05 13.82 36.59
C ASP A 611 1.26 14.22 35.73
N SER A 612 1.56 13.44 34.69
CA SER A 612 2.74 13.56 33.84
C SER A 612 2.42 13.55 32.35
N ILE A 613 1.45 12.72 31.94
CA ILE A 613 1.10 12.48 30.54
C ILE A 613 -0.42 12.63 30.38
N SER A 614 -0.81 13.36 29.35
CA SER A 614 -2.20 13.55 28.95
C SER A 614 -2.40 13.21 27.46
N LEU A 615 -3.67 13.04 27.05
CA LEU A 615 -4.06 12.91 25.64
C LEU A 615 -4.81 14.16 25.17
N GLU A 616 -4.39 14.70 24.03
CA GLU A 616 -5.16 15.67 23.27
C GLU A 616 -6.01 14.92 22.22
N GLY A 617 -7.31 14.76 22.52
CA GLY A 617 -8.24 13.93 21.74
C GLY A 617 -8.66 12.66 22.49
N GLU A 618 -9.34 11.75 21.80
CA GLU A 618 -9.91 10.53 22.42
C GLU A 618 -9.40 9.25 21.76
N GLY A 619 -9.21 8.20 22.56
CA GLY A 619 -8.85 6.87 22.12
C GLY A 619 -7.52 6.77 21.36
N GLN A 620 -7.44 5.82 20.43
CA GLN A 620 -6.22 5.49 19.69
C GLN A 620 -5.72 6.60 18.74
N GLU A 621 -6.59 7.56 18.40
CA GLU A 621 -6.24 8.74 17.59
C GLU A 621 -5.83 9.95 18.44
N GLY A 622 -6.01 9.89 19.77
CA GLY A 622 -5.57 10.95 20.69
C GLY A 622 -4.05 11.15 20.66
N HIS A 623 -3.61 12.41 20.60
CA HIS A 623 -2.19 12.77 20.56
C HIS A 623 -1.59 12.81 21.97
N LEU A 624 -0.44 12.17 22.15
CA LEU A 624 0.24 12.16 23.44
C LEU A 624 0.83 13.54 23.80
N LYS A 625 0.68 13.96 25.05
CA LYS A 625 1.20 15.23 25.55
C LYS A 625 1.94 15.02 26.86
N ALA A 626 3.11 15.65 26.95
CA ALA A 626 3.82 15.77 28.21
C ALA A 626 3.37 17.04 28.92
N ASP A 627 2.96 16.93 30.18
CA ASP A 627 2.39 18.06 30.94
C ASP A 627 3.47 19.00 31.51
N ALA A 628 4.71 18.53 31.57
CA ALA A 628 5.87 19.30 32.00
C ALA A 628 6.75 19.73 30.80
N PRO A 629 7.48 20.87 30.90
CA PRO A 629 8.40 21.31 29.87
C PRO A 629 9.61 20.36 29.74
N ALA A 630 10.29 20.38 28.60
CA ALA A 630 11.36 19.42 28.26
C ALA A 630 12.56 19.45 29.22
N ASP A 631 12.77 20.56 29.93
CA ASP A 631 13.84 20.78 30.91
C ASP A 631 13.41 20.48 32.36
N ALA A 632 12.24 19.86 32.56
CA ALA A 632 11.76 19.48 33.88
C ALA A 632 12.79 18.64 34.65
N SER A 633 13.02 18.99 35.92
CA SER A 633 13.94 18.27 36.79
C SER A 633 13.59 16.79 36.89
N LEU A 634 14.60 15.92 36.82
CA LEU A 634 14.42 14.47 36.98
C LEU A 634 13.78 14.11 38.33
N GLU A 635 14.07 14.89 39.37
CA GLU A 635 13.52 14.72 40.72
C GLU A 635 12.01 14.94 40.77
N ARG A 636 11.47 15.73 39.84
CA ARG A 636 10.02 15.93 39.74
C ARG A 636 9.30 14.61 39.55
N PHE A 637 9.82 13.72 38.69
CA PHE A 637 9.18 12.43 38.43
C PHE A 637 9.24 11.51 39.65
N VAL A 638 10.29 11.61 40.48
CA VAL A 638 10.38 10.90 41.77
C VAL A 638 9.29 11.39 42.73
N LYS A 639 9.15 12.72 42.86
CA LYS A 639 8.12 13.34 43.71
C LYS A 639 6.71 12.95 43.27
N LEU A 640 6.43 12.98 41.96
CA LEU A 640 5.16 12.54 41.40
C LEU A 640 4.85 11.07 41.67
N THR A 641 5.84 10.18 41.52
CA THR A 641 5.67 8.75 41.81
C THR A 641 5.42 8.51 43.29
N GLU A 642 6.15 9.19 44.19
CA GLU A 642 5.97 9.04 45.64
C GLU A 642 4.60 9.54 46.11
N ASP A 643 4.13 10.69 45.60
CA ASP A 643 2.79 11.20 45.92
C ASP A 643 1.69 10.23 45.48
N ASN A 644 1.78 9.72 44.24
CA ASN A 644 0.87 8.68 43.75
C ASN A 644 0.95 7.39 44.57
N ARG A 645 2.14 6.95 45.01
CA ARG A 645 2.30 5.78 45.88
C ARG A 645 1.59 6.00 47.22
N ARG A 646 1.75 7.18 47.84
CA ARG A 646 1.06 7.55 49.09
C ARG A 646 -0.45 7.62 48.92
N GLU A 647 -0.93 8.14 47.80
CA GLU A 647 -2.37 8.14 47.49
C GLU A 647 -2.91 6.71 47.35
N ARG A 648 -2.20 5.83 46.62
CA ARG A 648 -2.58 4.41 46.50
C ARG A 648 -2.61 3.72 47.86
N GLN A 649 -1.62 3.96 48.72
CA GLN A 649 -1.58 3.40 50.08
C GLN A 649 -2.77 3.89 50.92
N ARG A 650 -3.05 5.20 50.91
CA ARG A 650 -4.21 5.77 51.62
C ARG A 650 -5.54 5.16 51.17
N ARG A 651 -5.72 4.90 49.87
CA ARG A 651 -6.91 4.23 49.33
C ARG A 651 -7.03 2.78 49.80
N ILE A 652 -5.90 2.07 49.91
CA ILE A 652 -5.84 0.70 50.45
C ILE A 652 -6.23 0.71 51.93
N ASP A 653 -5.63 1.60 52.73
CA ASP A 653 -5.88 1.69 54.17
C ASP A 653 -7.32 2.14 54.49
N ALA A 654 -7.92 2.97 53.64
CA ALA A 654 -9.33 3.35 53.71
C ALA A 654 -10.32 2.25 53.29
N GLY A 655 -9.84 1.05 52.92
CA GLY A 655 -10.68 -0.08 52.52
C GLY A 655 -11.38 0.11 51.17
N ALA A 656 -10.94 1.08 50.36
CA ALA A 656 -11.60 1.48 49.12
C ALA A 656 -11.28 0.56 47.92
N VAL A 657 -10.53 -0.53 48.09
CA VAL A 657 -10.09 -1.35 46.96
C VAL A 657 -10.47 -2.83 47.12
N THR A 658 -11.52 -3.21 46.40
CA THR A 658 -11.58 -4.50 45.70
C THR A 658 -11.21 -4.25 44.23
N ALA A 659 -10.12 -4.87 43.76
CA ALA A 659 -9.84 -5.22 42.34
C ALA A 659 -8.90 -4.39 41.41
N VAL A 660 -7.97 -3.53 41.86
CA VAL A 660 -6.97 -2.92 40.92
C VAL A 660 -5.49 -3.15 41.28
N VAL A 661 -5.18 -3.80 42.40
CA VAL A 661 -3.78 -4.18 42.72
C VAL A 661 -3.68 -5.69 42.87
N GLU A 662 -3.77 -6.43 41.77
CA GLU A 662 -3.00 -7.68 41.71
C GLU A 662 -1.52 -7.30 41.83
N GLN A 663 -0.80 -7.90 42.78
CA GLN A 663 0.64 -7.66 42.95
C GLN A 663 1.35 -7.77 41.60
N TRP A 664 2.03 -6.69 41.16
CA TRP A 664 2.83 -6.71 39.94
C TRP A 664 3.97 -7.72 40.12
N SER A 665 3.86 -8.89 39.50
CA SER A 665 4.88 -9.94 39.61
C SER A 665 6.11 -9.62 38.74
N PRO A 666 7.35 -9.79 39.24
CA PRO A 666 8.58 -9.60 38.46
C PRO A 666 8.74 -10.53 37.25
N SER A 667 7.89 -11.56 37.11
CA SER A 667 8.05 -12.67 36.16
C SER A 667 7.94 -12.28 34.67
N GLY A 668 7.48 -11.07 34.33
CA GLY A 668 7.34 -10.62 32.94
C GLY A 668 8.50 -9.79 32.37
N TYR A 669 9.44 -9.31 33.20
CA TYR A 669 10.40 -8.27 32.79
C TYR A 669 11.89 -8.69 32.85
N ALA A 670 12.19 -9.84 33.45
CA ALA A 670 13.56 -10.32 33.65
C ALA A 670 14.35 -10.62 32.36
N GLU A 671 13.69 -10.71 31.19
CA GLU A 671 14.38 -11.06 29.93
C GLU A 671 15.02 -9.87 29.18
N SER A 672 14.66 -8.61 29.48
CA SER A 672 15.10 -7.46 28.66
C SER A 672 16.35 -6.73 29.16
N TRP A 673 16.63 -6.77 30.47
CA TRP A 673 17.77 -6.03 31.05
C TRP A 673 19.06 -6.86 31.22
N GLY A 674 18.99 -8.19 31.06
CA GLY A 674 20.14 -9.09 31.21
C GLY A 674 21.02 -9.27 29.95
N ARG A 675 20.70 -8.62 28.82
CA ARG A 675 21.39 -8.85 27.53
C ARG A 675 22.09 -7.62 26.93
N SER A 676 22.58 -6.70 27.78
CA SER A 676 23.40 -5.55 27.35
C SER A 676 24.73 -5.42 28.12
N ILE A 677 25.25 -6.50 28.67
CA ILE A 677 26.65 -6.59 29.09
C ILE A 677 27.24 -7.80 28.38
N GLY A 678 27.71 -7.56 27.16
CA GLY A 678 28.29 -8.52 26.22
C GLY A 678 28.69 -7.78 24.96
#